data_AF-A0A970UQE0-F1
#
_entry.id   AF-A0A970UQE0-F1
#
_cell.length_a   1.000
_cell.length_b   1.000
_cell.length_c   1.000
_cell.angle_alpha   90.00
_cell.angle_beta   90.00
_cell.angle_gamma   90.00
#
_symmetry.space_group_name_H-M   'P 1'
#
loop_
_entity.id
_entity.type
_entity.pdbx_description
1 polymer ?
#
loop_
_entity_poly.entity_id
_entity_poly.type
_entity_poly.pdbx_seq_one_letter_code
_entity_poly.pdbx_strand_id
1 'polypeptide(L)'
;MRTIFLFLFVCVLGNAVLGQKVLDNPGDRDREYLAGLPRLVVPENQRTKSLPMMVDNTLEKCFPEIYSQGVWNCNQAASVWTMFTYEINYLRGLDSKVISNCYSPMAVFNLLNYGQAGQGVSYFDSWEVIRANGIPGHSDFSASEQESHPWMNGYERYYRGMKNRISDVFAIEVGSPEGLQILKQWLYNHIEGSQIGGLANFQIGSGDMVMYPIPMNQGLEQEGAYIMTAFGPGVGHAMTFAGYNDEVKFDFNGDGRFTNDEDINDDGVVDMRDWEIGAMLAVNSWGPWWANQGKVWVMYRLLAEPPAKGGSWENSVVVIRAKKKHLPLLTAKTSITYNYRNRLKIQVGIASDLSATEPEKILDFPFLNFQGGSLPMQGITTPGGDNIELGIDISPIINEFPENGEARIFLEVIQKSPSGTGTGQINGFSIVSYISTNTEFRSEESNVQILPNTTTRLSAVVNITPPKPAITTTSLPEGSVGAYYGTTIQVAGGAPPLAWNNLDNTYQEHPLDETISFTGGTKVLPDPWFAYVTRQLPFEISLFGKSTNQITIHANGGIILGNHYVRYPYAINNWLPIYQNNGFFPFFGSLFYPDDNYGVTWETVDNELIVRWNASLDTLRHRPVTFAAKINPSGECQYYYGDMEVNGSDSWISALSGGDWKTCYFLNHNFTAIQNHAAYLLEPATLPPGLTFSPEGRITGTPLEKGEWTIPLIVTDANGLQAKTNLQLIINGGSSVDNEQINSKIAIYPNPITQSCWIETENTRAGEMIITIYDFSGKNILTKQYALPEGRSRIRLDEMNKLRSGVYFYQTTGVASGSGKLTVIR
;
A
#
# COMPACT_ATOMS: atom_id res chain seq x y z
N MET A 1 56.02 34.15 -20.60
CA MET A 1 56.29 32.97 -19.75
C MET A 1 55.24 32.95 -18.65
N ARG A 2 54.54 31.82 -18.47
CA ARG A 2 53.39 31.56 -17.58
C ARG A 2 51.99 31.94 -18.08
N THR A 3 51.54 31.23 -19.12
CA THR A 3 50.18 30.65 -19.20
C THR A 3 50.25 29.53 -20.22
N ILE A 4 49.84 28.31 -19.85
CA ILE A 4 49.66 27.05 -20.62
C ILE A 4 50.13 25.92 -19.69
N PHE A 5 49.22 25.37 -18.89
CA PHE A 5 49.26 24.00 -18.33
C PHE A 5 47.96 23.75 -17.57
N LEU A 6 46.83 23.62 -18.30
CA LEU A 6 45.63 22.94 -17.78
C LEU A 6 44.66 22.60 -18.93
N PHE A 7 45.13 21.87 -19.95
CA PHE A 7 44.27 21.33 -21.01
C PHE A 7 44.94 20.10 -21.63
N LEU A 8 45.06 19.02 -20.85
CA LEU A 8 45.45 17.68 -21.33
C LEU A 8 45.37 16.68 -20.17
N PHE A 9 44.16 16.45 -19.64
CA PHE A 9 43.84 15.25 -18.84
C PHE A 9 42.33 14.93 -18.90
N VAL A 10 41.73 15.13 -20.07
CA VAL A 10 40.42 14.61 -20.45
C VAL A 10 40.61 14.01 -21.82
N CYS A 11 40.11 12.78 -22.03
CA CYS A 11 40.31 11.91 -23.21
C CYS A 11 41.58 11.03 -23.16
N VAL A 12 41.56 9.96 -22.36
CA VAL A 12 41.75 8.54 -22.80
C VAL A 12 41.35 7.67 -21.62
N LEU A 13 40.06 7.35 -21.48
CA LEU A 13 39.51 6.17 -20.78
C LEU A 13 38.05 6.02 -21.28
N GLY A 14 37.91 5.95 -22.60
CA GLY A 14 36.67 5.57 -23.26
C GLY A 14 36.78 4.13 -23.70
N ASN A 15 35.75 3.34 -23.40
CA ASN A 15 35.50 1.94 -23.80
C ASN A 15 35.98 0.86 -22.82
N ALA A 16 35.25 0.71 -21.71
CA ALA A 16 34.92 -0.59 -21.10
C ALA A 16 33.86 -0.46 -19.97
N VAL A 17 32.77 0.29 -20.19
CA VAL A 17 31.56 0.22 -19.33
C VAL A 17 30.34 0.44 -20.22
N LEU A 18 29.92 -0.62 -20.92
CA LEU A 18 28.62 -0.66 -21.58
C LEU A 18 27.83 -1.81 -20.94
N GLY A 19 26.87 -1.46 -20.09
CA GLY A 19 26.04 -2.42 -19.37
C GLY A 19 25.28 -1.89 -18.15
N GLN A 20 25.41 -0.62 -17.77
CA GLN A 20 24.59 0.01 -16.73
C GLN A 20 24.17 1.40 -17.19
N LYS A 21 22.98 1.50 -17.82
CA LYS A 21 22.35 2.78 -18.13
C LYS A 21 20.90 2.79 -17.66
N VAL A 22 20.61 3.89 -16.96
CA VAL A 22 19.35 4.35 -16.36
C VAL A 22 19.00 3.64 -15.05
N LEU A 23 19.63 4.08 -13.97
CA LEU A 23 19.05 4.05 -12.63
C LEU A 23 18.35 5.40 -12.45
N ASP A 24 17.08 5.36 -12.10
CA ASP A 24 16.20 6.51 -11.92
C ASP A 24 16.81 7.54 -10.96
N ASN A 25 16.43 8.81 -11.10
CA ASN A 25 16.72 9.81 -10.09
C ASN A 25 15.98 9.38 -8.80
N PRO A 26 16.68 9.06 -7.69
CA PRO A 26 16.07 8.46 -6.50
C PRO A 26 14.89 9.27 -5.93
N GLY A 27 14.90 10.60 -6.14
CA GLY A 27 13.82 11.49 -5.70
C GLY A 27 12.52 11.36 -6.50
N ASP A 28 12.56 10.95 -7.77
CA ASP A 28 11.34 10.81 -8.58
C ASP A 28 10.58 9.53 -8.21
N ARG A 29 11.31 8.42 -8.00
CA ARG A 29 10.75 7.15 -7.51
C ARG A 29 10.10 7.30 -6.13
N ASP A 30 10.77 7.96 -5.20
CA ASP A 30 10.25 8.17 -3.84
C ASP A 30 9.02 9.10 -3.86
N ARG A 31 8.97 10.10 -4.76
CA ARG A 31 7.79 10.97 -4.96
C ARG A 31 6.58 10.16 -5.44
N GLU A 32 6.77 9.25 -6.38
CA GLU A 32 5.69 8.40 -6.89
C GLU A 32 5.21 7.40 -5.85
N TYR A 33 6.14 6.80 -5.09
CA TYR A 33 5.77 5.95 -3.96
C TYR A 33 4.90 6.71 -2.96
N LEU A 34 5.31 7.93 -2.60
CA LEU A 34 4.52 8.82 -1.73
C LEU A 34 3.15 9.16 -2.33
N ALA A 35 3.07 9.43 -3.64
CA ALA A 35 1.81 9.69 -4.32
C ALA A 35 0.88 8.46 -4.32
N GLY A 36 1.44 7.25 -4.39
CA GLY A 36 0.70 5.99 -4.35
C GLY A 36 0.26 5.54 -2.96
N LEU A 37 0.71 6.21 -1.88
CA LEU A 37 0.32 5.87 -0.52
C LEU A 37 -1.13 6.29 -0.21
N PRO A 38 -1.89 5.44 0.50
CA PRO A 38 -3.22 5.83 0.97
C PRO A 38 -3.13 7.05 1.87
N ARG A 39 -4.07 7.98 1.69
CA ARG A 39 -4.18 9.18 2.53
C ARG A 39 -4.89 8.82 3.84
N LEU A 40 -4.34 9.31 4.95
CA LEU A 40 -4.95 9.10 6.25
C LEU A 40 -6.20 9.97 6.38
N VAL A 41 -7.34 9.36 6.64
CA VAL A 41 -8.63 10.05 6.79
C VAL A 41 -9.10 9.98 8.24
N VAL A 42 -9.57 11.10 8.78
CA VAL A 42 -10.16 11.15 10.12
C VAL A 42 -11.60 10.61 10.08
N PRO A 43 -11.88 9.48 10.77
CA PRO A 43 -13.24 8.95 10.87
C PRO A 43 -14.21 9.99 11.44
N GLU A 44 -15.45 10.03 10.95
CA GLU A 44 -16.42 11.06 11.35
C GLU A 44 -16.68 11.06 12.87
N ASN A 45 -16.66 9.88 13.51
CA ASN A 45 -16.80 9.71 14.95
C ASN A 45 -15.55 10.12 15.76
N GLN A 46 -14.41 10.35 15.10
CA GLN A 46 -13.13 10.74 15.71
C GLN A 46 -12.74 12.19 15.38
N ARG A 47 -13.55 12.92 14.59
CA ARG A 47 -13.38 14.36 14.38
C ARG A 47 -13.64 15.09 15.69
N THR A 48 -12.59 15.31 16.47
CA THR A 48 -12.70 16.09 17.71
C THR A 48 -13.00 17.55 17.36
N LYS A 49 -13.83 18.22 18.17
CA LYS A 49 -14.10 19.67 17.99
C LYS A 49 -12.99 20.56 18.57
N SER A 50 -12.10 20.00 19.40
CA SER A 50 -10.99 20.74 20.01
C SER A 50 -9.85 19.78 20.35
N LEU A 51 -8.69 20.01 19.76
CA LEU A 51 -7.42 19.39 20.13
C LEU A 51 -6.77 20.19 21.27
N PRO A 52 -5.91 19.58 22.11
CA PRO A 52 -5.10 20.35 23.06
C PRO A 52 -4.20 21.34 22.33
N MET A 53 -3.80 22.43 22.99
CA MET A 53 -2.92 23.45 22.39
C MET A 53 -1.49 22.93 22.18
N MET A 54 -1.08 21.91 22.94
CA MET A 54 0.26 21.33 22.87
C MET A 54 0.21 19.82 23.07
N VAL A 55 1.04 19.12 22.31
CA VAL A 55 1.37 17.69 22.47
C VAL A 55 2.88 17.53 22.39
N ASP A 56 3.47 16.72 23.27
CA ASP A 56 4.87 16.32 23.22
C ASP A 56 5.00 14.81 23.50
N ASN A 57 5.01 14.00 22.44
CA ASN A 57 5.18 12.56 22.52
C ASN A 57 6.62 12.14 22.88
N THR A 58 7.58 13.08 22.95
CA THR A 58 8.95 12.78 23.39
C THR A 58 9.05 12.52 24.90
N LEU A 59 8.01 12.88 25.64
CA LEU A 59 7.87 12.61 27.07
C LEU A 59 7.32 11.21 27.37
N GLU A 60 6.80 10.51 26.37
CA GLU A 60 6.22 9.19 26.53
C GLU A 60 7.27 8.11 26.77
N LYS A 61 6.92 7.08 27.56
CA LYS A 61 7.82 5.95 27.86
C LYS A 61 8.29 5.19 26.62
N CYS A 62 7.50 5.22 25.55
CA CYS A 62 7.80 4.54 24.30
C CYS A 62 8.71 5.38 23.39
N PHE A 63 9.04 6.62 23.75
CA PHE A 63 9.99 7.42 22.99
C PHE A 63 11.44 7.03 23.30
N PRO A 64 12.23 6.58 22.30
CA PRO A 64 13.62 6.19 22.49
C PRO A 64 14.51 7.39 22.82
N GLU A 65 15.76 7.15 23.21
CA GLU A 65 16.73 8.23 23.34
C GLU A 65 17.06 8.86 21.98
N ILE A 66 17.54 10.11 21.98
CA ILE A 66 17.93 10.81 20.75
C ILE A 66 19.09 10.06 20.09
N TYR A 67 18.86 9.62 18.86
CA TYR A 67 19.88 8.93 18.08
C TYR A 67 20.98 9.89 17.64
N SER A 68 22.21 9.37 17.54
CA SER A 68 23.35 10.09 17.00
C SER A 68 23.92 9.32 15.82
N GLN A 69 23.52 9.69 14.60
CA GLN A 69 24.02 9.04 13.39
C GLN A 69 25.51 9.35 13.15
N GLY A 70 26.27 8.32 12.78
CA GLY A 70 27.65 8.42 12.32
C GLY A 70 27.81 8.12 10.81
N VAL A 71 26.72 7.71 10.16
CA VAL A 71 26.65 7.38 8.72
C VAL A 71 25.42 8.06 8.11
N TRP A 72 25.24 7.95 6.78
CA TRP A 72 24.13 8.60 6.07
C TRP A 72 22.80 7.83 6.19
N ASN A 73 22.46 7.40 7.41
CA ASN A 73 21.26 6.62 7.71
C ASN A 73 20.12 7.45 8.32
N CYS A 74 20.06 8.78 8.08
CA CYS A 74 19.06 9.68 8.67
C CYS A 74 17.62 9.17 8.46
N ASN A 75 17.33 8.66 7.27
CA ASN A 75 16.05 8.02 6.94
C ASN A 75 15.72 6.86 7.87
N GLN A 76 16.67 5.98 8.19
CA GLN A 76 16.48 4.85 9.10
C GLN A 76 16.50 5.29 10.56
N ALA A 77 17.26 6.31 10.93
CA ALA A 77 17.23 6.88 12.27
C ALA A 77 15.84 7.50 12.60
N ALA A 78 15.25 8.21 11.64
CA ALA A 78 13.90 8.75 11.78
C ALA A 78 12.83 7.63 11.74
N SER A 79 12.91 6.72 10.76
CA SER A 79 11.85 5.73 10.51
C SER A 79 11.90 4.49 11.39
N VAL A 80 13.10 3.98 11.69
CA VAL A 80 13.29 2.75 12.47
C VAL A 80 13.55 3.08 13.93
N TRP A 81 14.65 3.81 14.19
CA TRP A 81 15.04 4.05 15.57
C TRP A 81 13.98 4.85 16.31
N THR A 82 13.51 5.97 15.73
CA THR A 82 12.54 6.86 16.37
C THR A 82 11.11 6.35 16.22
N MET A 83 10.55 6.37 15.00
CA MET A 83 9.13 6.08 14.78
C MET A 83 8.75 4.62 15.01
N PHE A 84 9.40 3.66 14.34
CA PHE A 84 9.02 2.24 14.49
C PHE A 84 9.19 1.70 15.91
N THR A 85 10.27 2.07 16.61
CA THR A 85 10.45 1.74 18.04
C THR A 85 9.31 2.30 18.88
N TYR A 86 8.95 3.57 18.69
CA TYR A 86 7.84 4.21 19.39
C TYR A 86 6.52 3.44 19.19
N GLU A 87 6.15 3.22 17.93
CA GLU A 87 4.88 2.59 17.55
C GLU A 87 4.77 1.16 18.09
N ILE A 88 5.82 0.34 17.95
CA ILE A 88 5.78 -1.02 18.52
C ILE A 88 5.74 -1.00 20.05
N ASN A 89 6.53 -0.14 20.69
CA ASN A 89 6.60 -0.13 22.15
C ASN A 89 5.32 0.41 22.77
N TYR A 90 4.63 1.35 22.11
CA TYR A 90 3.26 1.73 22.47
C TYR A 90 2.33 0.50 22.45
N LEU A 91 2.25 -0.21 21.32
CA LEU A 91 1.34 -1.36 21.16
C LEU A 91 1.64 -2.51 22.13
N ARG A 92 2.91 -2.71 22.49
CA ARG A 92 3.37 -3.75 23.41
C ARG A 92 3.46 -3.29 24.87
N GLY A 93 3.21 -2.01 25.15
CA GLY A 93 3.31 -1.42 26.48
C GLY A 93 4.74 -1.37 27.05
N LEU A 94 5.75 -1.38 26.19
CA LEU A 94 7.16 -1.42 26.54
C LEU A 94 7.76 -0.02 26.76
N ASP A 95 8.91 0.02 27.43
CA ASP A 95 9.70 1.23 27.68
C ASP A 95 10.92 1.25 26.74
N SER A 96 11.07 2.31 25.94
CA SER A 96 12.16 2.48 24.98
C SER A 96 13.47 2.95 25.62
N LYS A 97 13.47 3.31 26.91
CA LYS A 97 14.71 3.54 27.68
C LYS A 97 15.44 2.23 27.97
N VAL A 98 14.74 1.09 27.87
CA VAL A 98 15.35 -0.23 27.89
C VAL A 98 15.81 -0.56 26.47
N ILE A 99 17.12 -0.48 26.22
CA ILE A 99 17.72 -0.63 24.88
C ILE A 99 17.33 -1.92 24.14
N SER A 100 17.03 -3.02 24.85
CA SER A 100 16.59 -4.28 24.23
C SER A 100 15.20 -4.19 23.59
N ASN A 101 14.43 -3.14 23.90
CA ASN A 101 13.14 -2.84 23.27
C ASN A 101 13.28 -1.95 22.03
N CYS A 102 14.49 -1.51 21.67
CA CYS A 102 14.74 -0.68 20.50
C CYS A 102 15.14 -1.51 19.28
N TYR A 103 14.88 -0.99 18.07
CA TYR A 103 15.18 -1.67 16.80
C TYR A 103 16.34 -1.01 16.07
N SER A 104 17.08 -1.81 15.30
CA SER A 104 18.33 -1.33 14.70
C SER A 104 18.13 -0.69 13.33
N PRO A 105 18.40 0.63 13.16
CA PRO A 105 18.38 1.27 11.85
C PRO A 105 19.46 0.71 10.93
N MET A 106 20.56 0.19 11.49
CA MET A 106 21.69 -0.34 10.74
C MET A 106 21.35 -1.62 9.96
N ALA A 107 20.37 -2.41 10.42
CA ALA A 107 20.01 -3.68 9.79
C ALA A 107 19.48 -3.50 8.35
N VAL A 108 18.60 -2.52 8.15
CA VAL A 108 18.05 -2.19 6.82
C VAL A 108 18.95 -1.22 6.06
N PHE A 109 19.68 -0.33 6.75
CA PHE A 109 20.66 0.53 6.10
C PHE A 109 21.78 -0.28 5.41
N ASN A 110 22.45 -1.20 6.12
CA ASN A 110 23.55 -2.01 5.56
C ASN A 110 23.11 -2.96 4.45
N LEU A 111 21.83 -3.32 4.45
CA LEU A 111 21.22 -4.14 3.43
C LEU A 111 21.06 -3.37 2.11
N LEU A 112 20.64 -2.10 2.20
CA LEU A 112 20.18 -1.30 1.06
C LEU A 112 21.17 -0.21 0.60
N ASN A 113 22.20 0.13 1.41
CA ASN A 113 23.17 1.20 1.10
C ASN A 113 24.25 0.81 0.08
N TYR A 114 24.11 -0.33 -0.61
CA TYR A 114 25.07 -0.86 -1.59
C TYR A 114 26.51 -1.01 -1.05
N GLY A 115 26.66 -1.18 0.27
CA GLY A 115 27.96 -1.29 0.94
C GLY A 115 28.73 0.04 0.99
N GLN A 116 28.03 1.18 0.96
CA GLN A 116 28.62 2.52 1.01
C GLN A 116 28.09 3.31 2.22
N ALA A 117 28.99 3.85 3.05
CA ALA A 117 28.61 4.66 4.22
C ALA A 117 27.99 6.02 3.85
N GLY A 118 28.41 6.58 2.71
CA GLY A 118 28.00 7.88 2.20
C GLY A 118 26.84 7.80 1.19
N GLN A 119 26.00 6.78 1.27
CA GLN A 119 24.83 6.64 0.41
C GLN A 119 23.58 6.55 1.28
N GLY A 120 22.66 7.51 1.08
CA GLY A 120 21.36 7.50 1.73
C GLY A 120 20.49 6.35 1.23
N VAL A 121 19.61 5.86 2.10
CA VAL A 121 18.63 4.82 1.80
C VAL A 121 17.24 5.36 2.07
N SER A 122 16.30 5.16 1.16
CA SER A 122 14.90 5.55 1.37
C SER A 122 14.28 4.79 2.55
N TYR A 123 13.53 5.49 3.40
CA TYR A 123 12.75 4.80 4.42
C TYR A 123 11.60 3.97 3.81
N PHE A 124 11.17 4.25 2.58
CA PHE A 124 10.12 3.47 1.90
C PHE A 124 10.62 2.06 1.61
N ASP A 125 11.83 1.94 1.04
CA ASP A 125 12.50 0.66 0.83
C ASP A 125 12.71 -0.09 2.17
N SER A 126 13.04 0.66 3.23
CA SER A 126 13.24 0.08 4.57
C SER A 126 11.95 -0.52 5.13
N TRP A 127 10.82 0.17 4.97
CA TRP A 127 9.52 -0.32 5.39
C TRP A 127 9.04 -1.52 4.58
N GLU A 128 9.36 -1.63 3.30
CA GLU A 128 9.08 -2.84 2.52
C GLU A 128 9.82 -4.06 3.09
N VAL A 129 11.11 -3.91 3.45
CA VAL A 129 11.87 -4.97 4.10
C VAL A 129 11.24 -5.34 5.47
N ILE A 130 10.90 -4.34 6.28
CA ILE A 130 10.27 -4.55 7.60
C ILE A 130 8.90 -5.22 7.43
N ARG A 131 8.12 -4.85 6.42
CA ARG A 131 6.82 -5.46 6.13
C ARG A 131 6.99 -6.91 5.67
N ALA A 132 8.01 -7.22 4.88
CA ALA A 132 8.22 -8.52 4.26
C ALA A 132 8.91 -9.56 5.16
N ASN A 133 9.88 -9.16 5.99
CA ASN A 133 10.63 -10.09 6.86
C ASN A 133 10.81 -9.62 8.29
N GLY A 134 10.34 -8.41 8.63
CA GLY A 134 10.60 -7.79 9.92
C GLY A 134 12.04 -7.28 10.09
N ILE A 135 12.37 -6.90 11.33
CA ILE A 135 13.63 -6.24 11.66
C ILE A 135 14.15 -6.68 13.03
N PRO A 136 15.47 -6.89 13.19
CA PRO A 136 16.04 -7.24 14.48
C PRO A 136 15.95 -6.11 15.50
N GLY A 137 15.83 -6.51 16.77
CA GLY A 137 16.08 -5.61 17.89
C GLY A 137 17.57 -5.30 18.03
N HIS A 138 17.89 -4.26 18.80
CA HIS A 138 19.24 -3.81 19.09
C HIS A 138 20.16 -4.94 19.60
N SER A 139 19.63 -5.86 20.40
CA SER A 139 20.40 -6.99 20.95
C SER A 139 20.85 -8.01 19.91
N ASP A 140 20.13 -8.12 18.79
CA ASP A 140 20.43 -9.06 17.70
C ASP A 140 21.33 -8.44 16.63
N PHE A 141 21.17 -7.14 16.41
CA PHE A 141 21.99 -6.33 15.52
C PHE A 141 22.13 -4.93 16.11
N SER A 142 23.32 -4.53 16.53
CA SER A 142 23.52 -3.29 17.28
C SER A 142 23.11 -2.05 16.47
N ALA A 143 22.43 -1.11 17.12
CA ALA A 143 22.19 0.23 16.56
C ALA A 143 23.38 1.17 16.79
N SER A 144 24.23 0.87 17.78
CA SER A 144 25.36 1.71 18.17
C SER A 144 26.60 1.44 17.31
N GLU A 145 26.73 0.22 16.79
CA GLU A 145 27.80 -0.17 15.87
C GLU A 145 27.44 0.28 14.46
N GLN A 146 27.82 1.51 14.11
CA GLN A 146 27.43 2.15 12.86
C GLN A 146 28.37 1.82 11.69
N GLU A 147 28.78 0.55 11.59
CA GLU A 147 29.49 0.06 10.40
C GLU A 147 28.52 -0.13 9.24
N SER A 148 28.86 0.37 8.05
CA SER A 148 27.95 0.42 6.89
C SER A 148 27.90 -0.84 6.03
N HIS A 149 28.50 -1.94 6.49
CA HIS A 149 28.72 -3.15 5.66
C HIS A 149 28.13 -4.43 6.27
N PRO A 150 28.19 -4.65 7.59
CA PRO A 150 27.79 -5.92 8.18
C PRO A 150 26.33 -6.30 7.89
N TRP A 151 26.10 -7.57 7.55
CA TRP A 151 24.77 -8.20 7.55
C TRP A 151 24.61 -9.11 8.75
N MET A 152 23.39 -9.23 9.25
CA MET A 152 23.08 -10.08 10.40
C MET A 152 23.31 -11.55 10.05
N ASN A 153 23.98 -12.29 10.94
CA ASN A 153 24.25 -13.72 10.78
C ASN A 153 23.58 -14.52 11.90
N GLY A 154 22.88 -15.60 11.54
CA GLY A 154 22.26 -16.54 12.48
C GLY A 154 20.74 -16.55 12.37
N TYR A 155 20.17 -17.72 12.08
CA TYR A 155 18.73 -17.92 11.85
C TYR A 155 17.87 -17.44 13.02
N GLU A 156 18.29 -17.73 14.27
CA GLU A 156 17.53 -17.34 15.46
C GLU A 156 17.35 -15.83 15.61
N ARG A 157 18.32 -15.04 15.12
CA ARG A 157 18.24 -13.57 15.12
C ARG A 157 17.24 -13.09 14.08
N TYR A 158 17.26 -13.68 12.87
CA TYR A 158 16.24 -13.42 11.85
C TYR A 158 14.85 -13.79 12.36
N TYR A 159 14.68 -14.98 12.95
CA TYR A 159 13.39 -15.43 13.48
C TYR A 159 12.82 -14.51 14.57
N ARG A 160 13.66 -13.98 15.46
CA ARG A 160 13.23 -12.92 16.41
C ARG A 160 12.85 -11.64 15.68
N GLY A 161 13.63 -11.24 14.67
CA GLY A 161 13.35 -10.05 13.85
C GLY A 161 12.03 -10.13 13.08
N MET A 162 11.65 -11.30 12.58
CA MET A 162 10.40 -11.52 11.82
C MET A 162 9.14 -11.14 12.57
N LYS A 163 9.19 -11.11 13.91
CA LYS A 163 8.07 -10.76 14.79
C LYS A 163 7.83 -9.25 14.88
N ASN A 164 8.73 -8.42 14.33
CA ASN A 164 8.67 -6.97 14.40
C ASN A 164 8.36 -6.41 13.01
N ARG A 165 7.10 -6.07 12.75
CA ARG A 165 6.62 -5.68 11.42
C ARG A 165 5.71 -4.46 11.47
N ILE A 166 5.57 -3.83 10.32
CA ILE A 166 4.47 -2.90 10.03
C ILE A 166 3.33 -3.63 9.30
N SER A 167 2.12 -3.10 9.40
CA SER A 167 1.00 -3.47 8.52
C SER A 167 0.89 -2.50 7.36
N ASP A 168 0.84 -1.20 7.65
CA ASP A 168 0.44 -0.16 6.70
C ASP A 168 1.33 1.08 6.81
N VAL A 169 1.36 1.85 5.73
CA VAL A 169 2.03 3.14 5.62
C VAL A 169 1.02 4.11 5.02
N PHE A 170 0.89 5.30 5.58
CA PHE A 170 -0.03 6.33 5.12
C PHE A 170 0.70 7.65 4.92
N ALA A 171 0.20 8.44 3.98
CA ALA A 171 0.61 9.82 3.82
C ALA A 171 -0.43 10.78 4.42
N ILE A 172 0.03 11.91 4.92
CA ILE A 172 -0.78 13.05 5.32
C ILE A 172 -0.23 14.26 4.55
N GLU A 173 -1.08 14.89 3.75
CA GLU A 173 -0.77 16.16 3.10
C GLU A 173 -0.94 17.26 4.15
N VAL A 174 0.10 18.06 4.37
CA VAL A 174 0.19 19.02 5.48
C VAL A 174 0.34 20.47 5.01
N GLY A 175 0.24 20.71 3.69
CA GLY A 175 0.31 22.04 3.10
C GLY A 175 -0.93 22.91 3.32
N SER A 176 -1.98 22.40 3.98
CA SER A 176 -3.22 23.13 4.28
C SER A 176 -3.61 23.03 5.75
N PRO A 177 -4.44 23.97 6.26
CA PRO A 177 -4.93 23.92 7.64
C PRO A 177 -5.63 22.61 7.96
N GLU A 178 -6.42 22.07 7.04
CA GLU A 178 -7.10 20.78 7.20
C GLU A 178 -6.09 19.64 7.34
N GLY A 179 -5.07 19.63 6.50
CA GLY A 179 -3.97 18.66 6.54
C GLY A 179 -3.21 18.68 7.86
N LEU A 180 -2.87 19.89 8.33
CA LEU A 180 -2.27 20.10 9.65
C LEU A 180 -3.16 19.56 10.78
N GLN A 181 -4.48 19.76 10.73
CA GLN A 181 -5.39 19.20 11.74
C GLN A 181 -5.41 17.68 11.75
N ILE A 182 -5.31 17.03 10.59
CA ILE A 182 -5.17 15.57 10.51
C ILE A 182 -3.88 15.13 11.21
N LEU A 183 -2.75 15.79 10.92
CA LEU A 183 -1.48 15.49 11.58
C LEU A 183 -1.56 15.71 13.09
N LYS A 184 -2.12 16.82 13.55
CA LYS A 184 -2.28 17.10 14.99
C LYS A 184 -3.17 16.06 15.68
N GLN A 185 -4.24 15.61 15.02
CA GLN A 185 -5.10 14.53 15.53
C GLN A 185 -4.31 13.20 15.63
N TRP A 186 -3.48 12.88 14.62
CA TRP A 186 -2.60 11.70 14.65
C TRP A 186 -1.62 11.75 15.83
N LEU A 187 -0.92 12.88 15.98
CA LEU A 187 0.04 13.11 17.07
C LEU A 187 -0.61 13.12 18.45
N TYR A 188 -1.91 13.43 18.55
CA TYR A 188 -2.63 13.43 19.82
C TYR A 188 -3.16 12.04 20.22
N ASN A 189 -3.78 11.29 19.30
CA ASN A 189 -4.49 10.05 19.65
C ASN A 189 -4.56 8.99 18.53
N HIS A 190 -3.60 9.00 17.60
CA HIS A 190 -3.54 8.10 16.44
C HIS A 190 -4.80 8.15 15.54
N ILE A 191 -5.63 9.19 15.65
CA ILE A 191 -6.93 9.33 14.95
C ILE A 191 -7.97 8.26 15.35
N GLU A 192 -7.65 7.37 16.28
CA GLU A 192 -8.52 6.26 16.72
C GLU A 192 -8.97 6.38 18.18
N GLY A 193 -8.66 7.51 18.83
CA GLY A 193 -8.97 7.73 20.24
C GLY A 193 -8.01 7.03 21.20
N SER A 194 -6.81 6.68 20.72
CA SER A 194 -5.72 6.12 21.52
C SER A 194 -5.27 7.07 22.64
N GLN A 195 -4.75 6.54 23.75
CA GLN A 195 -4.38 7.35 24.94
C GLN A 195 -3.24 8.33 24.66
N ILE A 196 -2.31 7.93 23.79
CA ILE A 196 -1.23 8.75 23.27
C ILE A 196 -1.36 8.75 21.74
N GLY A 197 -0.73 9.69 21.05
CA GLY A 197 -0.71 9.71 19.59
C GLY A 197 0.56 9.13 18.99
N GLY A 198 0.64 9.14 17.66
CA GLY A 198 1.76 8.55 16.92
C GLY A 198 2.88 9.55 16.65
N LEU A 199 3.81 9.14 15.79
CA LEU A 199 4.85 10.02 15.23
C LEU A 199 4.72 10.11 13.71
N ALA A 200 5.37 11.09 13.08
CA ALA A 200 5.35 11.26 11.62
C ALA A 200 6.73 11.57 11.06
N ASN A 201 7.17 10.84 10.02
CA ASN A 201 8.40 11.14 9.32
C ASN A 201 8.18 12.15 8.20
N PHE A 202 9.20 12.96 7.94
CA PHE A 202 9.21 13.94 6.85
C PHE A 202 10.62 14.15 6.33
N GLN A 203 10.74 14.64 5.09
CA GLN A 203 12.02 14.95 4.47
C GLN A 203 12.19 16.45 4.24
N ILE A 204 13.42 16.91 4.39
CA ILE A 204 13.83 18.30 4.27
C ILE A 204 15.19 18.41 3.61
N GLY A 205 15.54 19.61 3.14
CA GLY A 205 16.92 19.92 2.81
C GLY A 205 17.69 20.32 4.05
N SER A 206 18.81 19.65 4.31
CA SER A 206 19.65 19.94 5.48
C SER A 206 20.78 20.92 5.20
N GLY A 207 21.13 21.17 3.94
CA GLY A 207 22.09 22.21 3.58
C GLY A 207 21.44 23.58 3.71
N ASP A 208 22.07 24.54 4.40
CA ASP A 208 21.58 25.92 4.52
C ASP A 208 20.27 26.09 5.33
N MET A 209 19.99 25.19 6.27
CA MET A 209 18.89 25.38 7.24
C MET A 209 19.09 26.63 8.10
N VAL A 210 18.00 27.33 8.39
CA VAL A 210 18.00 28.58 9.17
C VAL A 210 17.25 28.38 10.48
N MET A 211 17.94 28.66 11.58
CA MET A 211 17.42 28.52 12.94
C MET A 211 17.76 29.74 13.78
N TYR A 212 16.82 30.17 14.61
CA TYR A 212 16.98 31.27 15.56
C TYR A 212 16.56 30.84 16.97
N PRO A 213 17.15 31.37 18.04
CA PRO A 213 16.54 31.26 19.36
C PRO A 213 15.27 32.11 19.41
N ILE A 214 14.21 31.58 20.00
CA ILE A 214 13.01 32.36 20.32
C ILE A 214 13.41 33.51 21.26
N PRO A 215 13.04 34.77 20.99
CA PRO A 215 13.46 35.92 21.80
C PRO A 215 13.17 35.75 23.30
N MET A 216 14.14 36.10 24.14
CA MET A 216 14.00 36.04 25.61
C MET A 216 13.42 37.34 26.18
N ASN A 217 12.77 37.23 27.34
CA ASN A 217 12.19 38.31 28.13
C ASN A 217 11.02 39.05 27.45
N GLN A 218 10.27 38.37 26.59
CA GLN A 218 9.08 38.88 25.91
C GLN A 218 7.78 38.18 26.39
N GLY A 219 7.89 37.17 27.26
CA GLY A 219 6.77 36.34 27.69
C GLY A 219 6.30 35.38 26.60
N LEU A 220 7.17 35.03 25.66
CA LEU A 220 6.85 34.10 24.57
C LEU A 220 6.90 32.65 25.05
N GLU A 221 6.07 31.80 24.46
CA GLU A 221 6.13 30.36 24.72
C GLU A 221 7.47 29.79 24.21
N GLN A 222 8.16 28.99 25.03
CA GLN A 222 9.46 28.37 24.71
C GLN A 222 10.64 29.34 24.51
N GLU A 223 10.70 30.47 25.24
CA GLU A 223 11.82 31.44 25.13
C GLU A 223 13.21 30.77 25.17
N GLY A 224 14.11 31.22 24.29
CA GLY A 224 15.47 30.71 24.17
C GLY A 224 15.59 29.36 23.47
N ALA A 225 14.49 28.62 23.25
CA ALA A 225 14.51 27.43 22.42
C ALA A 225 14.78 27.79 20.96
N TYR A 226 15.54 26.96 20.26
CA TYR A 226 15.74 27.09 18.82
C TYR A 226 14.46 26.77 18.05
N ILE A 227 14.16 27.63 17.09
CA ILE A 227 13.07 27.49 16.13
C ILE A 227 13.62 27.56 14.71
N MET A 228 13.12 26.68 13.85
CA MET A 228 13.44 26.55 12.44
C MET A 228 12.51 27.44 11.63
N THR A 229 13.11 28.30 10.80
CA THR A 229 12.39 29.28 9.97
C THR A 229 12.63 29.10 8.48
N ALA A 230 13.58 28.24 8.09
CA ALA A 230 13.71 27.73 6.74
C ALA A 230 14.51 26.43 6.73
N PHE A 231 14.10 25.47 5.89
CA PHE A 231 14.92 24.35 5.48
C PHE A 231 15.81 24.70 4.29
N GLY A 232 16.71 23.80 3.96
CA GLY A 232 17.51 23.85 2.74
C GLY A 232 16.73 23.55 1.46
N PRO A 233 17.15 24.07 0.30
CA PRO A 233 16.50 23.80 -0.98
C PRO A 233 16.77 22.39 -1.54
N GLY A 234 17.89 21.76 -1.15
CA GLY A 234 18.27 20.42 -1.59
C GLY A 234 17.79 19.33 -0.63
N VAL A 235 16.66 18.69 -0.92
CA VAL A 235 16.09 17.62 -0.09
C VAL A 235 17.02 16.40 -0.03
N GLY A 236 17.31 15.93 1.18
CA GLY A 236 18.17 14.77 1.40
C GLY A 236 18.31 14.31 2.86
N HIS A 237 17.57 14.93 3.79
CA HIS A 237 17.60 14.60 5.21
C HIS A 237 16.21 14.28 5.73
N ALA A 238 16.11 13.35 6.66
CA ALA A 238 14.84 12.91 7.24
C ALA A 238 14.80 13.17 8.75
N MET A 239 13.63 13.58 9.24
CA MET A 239 13.37 13.88 10.65
C MET A 239 12.00 13.32 11.05
N THR A 240 11.68 13.39 12.35
CA THR A 240 10.41 12.91 12.90
C THR A 240 9.68 14.03 13.65
N PHE A 241 8.43 14.31 13.29
CA PHE A 241 7.55 15.10 14.14
C PHE A 241 7.01 14.24 15.29
N ALA A 242 7.10 14.79 16.49
CA ALA A 242 6.71 14.13 17.73
C ALA A 242 5.73 14.94 18.59
N GLY A 243 5.19 16.02 18.04
CA GLY A 243 4.32 16.91 18.80
C GLY A 243 4.10 18.22 18.09
N TYR A 244 3.40 19.13 18.75
CA TYR A 244 3.10 20.47 18.27
C TYR A 244 2.80 21.40 19.44
N ASN A 245 2.87 22.70 19.20
CA ASN A 245 2.45 23.74 20.13
C ASN A 245 1.89 24.92 19.34
N ASP A 246 0.59 25.21 19.54
CA ASP A 246 -0.15 26.26 18.87
C ASP A 246 0.19 27.68 19.38
N GLU A 247 0.98 27.80 20.45
CA GLU A 247 1.31 29.08 21.08
C GLU A 247 2.74 29.57 20.79
N VAL A 248 3.59 28.76 20.13
CA VAL A 248 4.95 29.15 19.71
C VAL A 248 4.86 30.21 18.62
N LYS A 249 5.69 31.27 18.70
CA LYS A 249 5.62 32.42 17.79
C LYS A 249 6.98 32.79 17.22
N PHE A 250 6.98 33.28 15.98
CA PHE A 250 8.15 33.88 15.34
C PHE A 250 7.72 34.98 14.36
N ASP A 251 8.32 36.16 14.50
CA ASP A 251 8.04 37.35 13.68
C ASP A 251 8.87 37.28 12.38
N PHE A 252 8.21 36.97 11.27
CA PHE A 252 8.83 36.78 9.97
C PHE A 252 9.01 38.09 9.20
N ASN A 253 8.10 39.05 9.38
CA ASN A 253 8.14 40.33 8.66
C ASN A 253 8.87 41.45 9.46
N GLY A 254 9.18 41.21 10.73
CA GLY A 254 9.92 42.11 11.61
C GLY A 254 9.10 43.30 12.11
N ASP A 255 7.76 43.22 12.10
CA ASP A 255 6.88 44.32 12.47
C ASP A 255 6.55 44.38 13.98
N GLY A 256 6.99 43.37 14.75
CA GLY A 256 6.78 43.25 16.18
C GLY A 256 5.38 42.76 16.58
N ARG A 257 4.57 42.28 15.63
CA ARG A 257 3.29 41.61 15.84
C ARG A 257 3.42 40.13 15.43
N PHE A 258 2.39 39.35 15.74
CA PHE A 258 2.30 37.95 15.32
C PHE A 258 0.90 37.70 14.79
N THR A 259 0.79 37.15 13.59
CA THR A 259 -0.50 36.93 12.92
C THR A 259 -0.55 35.61 12.14
N ASN A 260 -1.76 35.08 11.99
CA ASN A 260 -2.08 34.02 11.04
C ASN A 260 -3.16 34.47 10.03
N ASP A 261 -3.57 35.75 10.09
CA ASP A 261 -4.74 36.30 9.39
C ASP A 261 -4.41 37.51 8.49
N GLU A 262 -3.13 37.91 8.40
CA GLU A 262 -2.66 39.01 7.54
C GLU A 262 -1.71 38.43 6.48
N ASP A 263 -1.72 38.98 5.26
CA ASP A 263 -0.77 38.61 4.20
C ASP A 263 0.57 39.29 4.50
N ILE A 264 1.52 38.52 5.02
CA ILE A 264 2.84 39.04 5.43
C ILE A 264 3.90 38.82 4.36
N ASN A 265 3.56 38.12 3.28
CA ASN A 265 4.48 37.76 2.21
C ASN A 265 4.21 38.52 0.89
N ASP A 266 3.14 39.33 0.87
CA ASP A 266 2.70 40.19 -0.24
C ASP A 266 2.37 39.41 -1.54
N ASP A 267 1.94 38.15 -1.45
CA ASP A 267 1.48 37.37 -2.62
C ASP A 267 -0.02 37.53 -2.92
N GLY A 268 -0.75 38.25 -2.07
CA GLY A 268 -2.17 38.53 -2.22
C GLY A 268 -3.09 37.42 -1.70
N VAL A 269 -2.56 36.38 -1.03
CA VAL A 269 -3.31 35.25 -0.48
C VAL A 269 -2.94 35.06 0.98
N VAL A 270 -3.92 35.14 1.89
CA VAL A 270 -3.72 34.80 3.30
C VAL A 270 -3.88 33.30 3.50
N ASP A 271 -2.80 32.58 3.76
CA ASP A 271 -2.84 31.16 4.12
C ASP A 271 -1.74 30.74 5.11
N MET A 272 -1.50 29.43 5.26
CA MET A 272 -0.49 28.91 6.18
C MET A 272 0.91 29.49 5.96
N ARG A 273 1.24 29.95 4.76
CA ARG A 273 2.53 30.56 4.43
C ARG A 273 2.71 31.91 5.12
N ASP A 274 1.63 32.53 5.58
CA ASP A 274 1.65 33.78 6.35
C ASP A 274 1.75 33.57 7.86
N TRP A 275 1.66 32.32 8.33
CA TRP A 275 1.51 32.07 9.76
C TRP A 275 2.79 32.30 10.54
N GLU A 276 2.67 33.15 11.56
CA GLU A 276 3.70 33.46 12.56
C GLU A 276 3.44 32.76 13.90
N ILE A 277 2.32 32.05 14.02
CA ILE A 277 1.87 31.39 15.24
C ILE A 277 1.65 29.90 14.98
N GLY A 278 2.31 29.08 15.80
CA GLY A 278 2.20 27.63 15.84
C GLY A 278 3.41 26.92 15.24
N ALA A 279 3.87 25.87 15.94
CA ALA A 279 5.03 25.09 15.53
C ALA A 279 4.89 23.59 15.82
N MET A 280 5.46 22.77 14.94
CA MET A 280 5.65 21.35 15.14
C MET A 280 6.91 21.09 15.98
N LEU A 281 6.88 20.07 16.85
CA LEU A 281 8.07 19.59 17.54
C LEU A 281 8.76 18.52 16.68
N ALA A 282 9.93 18.83 16.15
CA ALA A 282 10.71 17.92 15.32
C ALA A 282 11.92 17.35 16.07
N VAL A 283 12.24 16.09 15.79
CA VAL A 283 13.34 15.32 16.37
C VAL A 283 14.35 15.01 15.27
N ASN A 284 15.62 15.31 15.55
CA ASN A 284 16.74 15.06 14.65
C ASN A 284 17.60 13.89 15.15
N SER A 285 18.42 13.34 14.26
CA SER A 285 19.31 12.20 14.51
C SER A 285 20.78 12.61 14.67
N TRP A 286 21.07 13.87 15.00
CA TRP A 286 22.43 14.40 15.19
C TRP A 286 22.90 14.40 16.66
N GLY A 287 22.20 13.64 17.50
CA GLY A 287 22.50 13.51 18.91
C GLY A 287 21.90 14.63 19.78
N PRO A 288 21.95 14.45 21.11
CA PRO A 288 21.30 15.34 22.07
C PRO A 288 22.01 16.69 22.23
N TRP A 289 23.12 16.95 21.53
CA TRP A 289 23.85 18.22 21.59
C TRP A 289 23.33 19.25 20.60
N TRP A 290 22.54 18.81 19.62
CA TRP A 290 22.05 19.66 18.55
C TRP A 290 20.78 20.41 19.00
N ALA A 291 20.77 21.74 18.84
CA ALA A 291 19.62 22.59 19.12
C ALA A 291 18.98 22.35 20.51
N ASN A 292 17.68 22.04 20.57
CA ASN A 292 16.93 21.85 21.82
C ASN A 292 17.05 20.40 22.31
N GLN A 293 18.27 19.97 22.60
CA GLN A 293 18.59 18.62 23.06
C GLN A 293 18.21 17.51 22.05
N GLY A 294 18.57 17.71 20.78
CA GLY A 294 18.20 16.83 19.66
C GLY A 294 16.86 17.16 19.02
N LYS A 295 16.15 18.17 19.54
CA LYS A 295 14.84 18.62 19.06
C LYS A 295 14.90 20.04 18.51
N VAL A 296 13.88 20.45 17.77
CA VAL A 296 13.70 21.82 17.28
C VAL A 296 12.21 22.11 17.06
N TRP A 297 11.80 23.37 17.26
CA TRP A 297 10.48 23.83 16.84
C TRP A 297 10.51 24.15 15.34
N VAL A 298 9.50 23.73 14.58
CA VAL A 298 9.37 24.00 13.14
C VAL A 298 8.07 24.76 12.91
N MET A 299 8.16 25.99 12.43
CA MET A 299 6.96 26.82 12.18
C MET A 299 6.00 26.13 11.21
N TYR A 300 4.69 26.20 11.50
CA TYR A 300 3.65 25.56 10.68
C TYR A 300 3.72 25.98 9.21
N ARG A 301 4.10 27.23 8.92
CA ARG A 301 4.26 27.72 7.54
C ARG A 301 5.20 26.87 6.69
N LEU A 302 6.23 26.27 7.28
CA LEU A 302 7.21 25.46 6.53
C LEU A 302 6.63 24.14 6.02
N LEU A 303 5.47 23.73 6.53
CA LEU A 303 4.71 22.61 6.00
C LEU A 303 4.02 22.94 4.68
N ALA A 304 3.74 24.22 4.42
CA ALA A 304 3.07 24.72 3.20
C ALA A 304 4.04 25.32 2.17
N GLU A 305 5.22 25.78 2.59
CA GLU A 305 6.25 26.26 1.67
C GLU A 305 6.81 25.13 0.78
N PRO A 306 7.16 25.39 -0.49
CA PRO A 306 7.90 24.42 -1.30
C PRO A 306 9.38 24.36 -0.88
N PRO A 307 10.11 23.27 -1.19
CA PRO A 307 11.53 23.15 -0.86
C PRO A 307 12.39 24.32 -1.37
N ALA A 308 12.08 24.85 -2.55
CA ALA A 308 12.79 26.00 -3.13
C ALA A 308 12.71 27.28 -2.27
N LYS A 309 11.73 27.38 -1.37
CA LYS A 309 11.55 28.46 -0.40
C LYS A 309 11.81 28.03 1.05
N GLY A 310 12.46 26.87 1.23
CA GLY A 310 12.82 26.34 2.54
C GLY A 310 11.68 25.59 3.25
N GLY A 311 10.70 25.06 2.51
CA GLY A 311 9.66 24.20 3.07
C GLY A 311 9.97 22.70 2.98
N SER A 312 9.02 21.90 3.47
CA SER A 312 9.14 20.44 3.51
C SER A 312 8.95 19.78 2.13
N TRP A 313 9.54 18.60 1.95
CA TRP A 313 9.41 17.84 0.70
C TRP A 313 7.96 17.38 0.46
N GLU A 314 7.43 17.72 -0.73
CA GLU A 314 6.07 17.37 -1.19
C GLU A 314 4.93 17.79 -0.24
N ASN A 315 5.17 18.75 0.67
CA ASN A 315 4.21 19.23 1.67
C ASN A 315 3.47 18.08 2.37
N SER A 316 4.19 17.01 2.66
CA SER A 316 3.63 15.73 3.11
C SER A 316 4.47 15.11 4.20
N VAL A 317 3.80 14.37 5.08
CA VAL A 317 4.42 13.53 6.10
C VAL A 317 3.93 12.10 5.96
N VAL A 318 4.72 11.16 6.48
CA VAL A 318 4.43 9.73 6.39
C VAL A 318 4.32 9.13 7.78
N VAL A 319 3.29 8.33 8.00
CA VAL A 319 3.03 7.60 9.25
C VAL A 319 2.88 6.12 8.98
N ILE A 320 3.05 5.29 10.02
CA ILE A 320 2.96 3.84 9.89
C ILE A 320 1.96 3.26 10.91
N ARG A 321 1.45 2.07 10.61
CA ARG A 321 0.83 1.21 11.62
C ARG A 321 1.72 -0.01 11.86
N ALA A 322 2.12 -0.21 13.11
CA ALA A 322 2.90 -1.37 13.51
C ALA A 322 2.01 -2.57 13.86
N LYS A 323 2.54 -3.80 13.71
CA LYS A 323 1.87 -5.00 14.18
C LYS A 323 2.23 -5.28 15.64
N LYS A 324 1.24 -5.16 16.54
CA LYS A 324 1.39 -5.50 17.97
C LYS A 324 2.01 -6.89 18.16
N LYS A 325 1.51 -7.87 17.40
CA LYS A 325 1.97 -9.26 17.39
C LYS A 325 2.01 -9.77 15.94
N HIS A 326 3.14 -10.36 15.56
CA HIS A 326 3.29 -11.15 14.33
C HIS A 326 3.96 -12.46 14.72
N LEU A 327 3.42 -13.58 14.24
CA LEU A 327 3.98 -14.90 14.47
C LEU A 327 4.26 -15.55 13.11
N PRO A 328 5.53 -15.74 12.74
CA PRO A 328 5.87 -16.53 11.56
C PRO A 328 5.34 -17.96 11.74
N LEU A 329 4.58 -18.44 10.78
CA LEU A 329 4.00 -19.78 10.78
C LEU A 329 4.88 -20.78 10.03
N LEU A 330 5.59 -20.31 9.00
CA LEU A 330 6.50 -21.11 8.19
C LEU A 330 7.68 -20.23 7.79
N THR A 331 8.91 -20.73 7.96
CA THR A 331 10.13 -19.97 7.63
C THR A 331 11.13 -20.82 6.87
N ALA A 332 11.81 -20.24 5.90
CA ALA A 332 12.99 -20.84 5.28
C ALA A 332 14.25 -20.51 6.10
N LYS A 333 15.06 -21.54 6.34
CA LYS A 333 16.38 -21.44 6.95
C LYS A 333 17.42 -21.88 5.91
N THR A 334 18.45 -21.08 5.69
CA THR A 334 19.51 -21.42 4.75
C THR A 334 20.85 -20.92 5.21
N SER A 335 21.92 -21.65 4.88
CA SER A 335 23.29 -21.17 5.03
C SER A 335 23.95 -21.12 3.67
N ILE A 336 24.57 -19.99 3.34
CA ILE A 336 25.18 -19.72 2.03
C ILE A 336 26.58 -19.16 2.26
N THR A 337 27.56 -19.76 1.59
CA THR A 337 28.91 -19.19 1.48
C THR A 337 29.07 -18.57 0.10
N TYR A 338 29.36 -17.27 0.02
CA TYR A 338 29.62 -16.58 -1.23
C TYR A 338 30.44 -15.29 -1.05
N ASN A 339 31.33 -14.99 -1.99
CA ASN A 339 32.26 -13.86 -1.89
C ASN A 339 31.73 -12.52 -2.42
N TYR A 340 30.63 -12.50 -3.16
CA TYR A 340 30.01 -11.27 -3.69
C TYR A 340 28.47 -11.27 -3.56
N ARG A 341 27.95 -10.77 -2.43
CA ARG A 341 26.53 -10.80 -2.09
C ARG A 341 25.62 -10.05 -3.07
N ASN A 342 26.08 -8.96 -3.67
CA ASN A 342 25.32 -8.23 -4.70
C ASN A 342 25.16 -8.97 -6.04
N ARG A 343 25.68 -10.20 -6.15
CA ARG A 343 25.48 -11.06 -7.32
C ARG A 343 24.41 -12.11 -7.11
N LEU A 344 23.84 -12.19 -5.90
CA LEU A 344 22.83 -13.18 -5.55
C LEU A 344 21.46 -12.54 -5.38
N LYS A 345 20.44 -13.22 -5.91
CA LYS A 345 19.05 -13.10 -5.49
C LYS A 345 18.63 -14.38 -4.82
N ILE A 346 17.86 -14.28 -3.74
CA ILE A 346 17.26 -15.42 -3.05
C ILE A 346 15.75 -15.29 -3.13
N GLN A 347 15.09 -16.34 -3.60
CA GLN A 347 13.63 -16.45 -3.59
C GLN A 347 13.20 -17.87 -3.19
N VAL A 348 11.93 -18.02 -2.84
CA VAL A 348 11.37 -19.31 -2.42
C VAL A 348 10.22 -19.67 -3.34
N GLY A 349 10.13 -20.94 -3.73
CA GLY A 349 9.05 -21.43 -4.58
C GLY A 349 8.34 -22.64 -3.98
N ILE A 350 7.18 -22.96 -4.52
CA ILE A 350 6.36 -24.12 -4.12
C ILE A 350 5.85 -24.85 -5.36
N ALA A 351 5.78 -26.18 -5.28
CA ALA A 351 5.07 -27.03 -6.22
C ALA A 351 4.16 -28.01 -5.46
N SER A 352 2.98 -28.24 -6.00
CA SER A 352 2.05 -29.26 -5.52
C SER A 352 2.50 -30.67 -5.91
N ASP A 353 3.17 -30.82 -7.06
CA ASP A 353 3.82 -32.08 -7.44
C ASP A 353 5.11 -32.32 -6.65
N LEU A 354 5.10 -33.37 -5.81
CA LEU A 354 6.24 -33.79 -5.01
C LEU A 354 7.42 -34.31 -5.83
N SER A 355 7.28 -34.52 -7.13
CA SER A 355 8.37 -34.91 -8.05
C SER A 355 8.96 -33.73 -8.81
N ALA A 356 8.36 -32.53 -8.71
CA ALA A 356 8.77 -31.35 -9.46
C ALA A 356 10.23 -30.97 -9.21
N THR A 357 10.94 -30.55 -10.27
CA THR A 357 12.31 -30.06 -10.21
C THR A 357 12.40 -28.53 -10.20
N GLU A 358 11.27 -27.86 -10.44
CA GLU A 358 11.12 -26.41 -10.46
C GLU A 358 9.79 -26.02 -9.78
N PRO A 359 9.70 -24.82 -9.20
CA PRO A 359 8.48 -24.37 -8.54
C PRO A 359 7.36 -23.98 -9.52
N GLU A 360 6.12 -24.26 -9.14
CA GLU A 360 4.89 -23.80 -9.83
C GLU A 360 4.58 -22.34 -9.51
N LYS A 361 4.89 -21.90 -8.29
CA LYS A 361 4.70 -20.52 -7.82
C LYS A 361 5.93 -20.03 -7.09
N ILE A 362 6.25 -18.74 -7.26
CA ILE A 362 7.39 -18.07 -6.62
C ILE A 362 6.88 -17.03 -5.62
N LEU A 363 7.43 -17.08 -4.41
CA LEU A 363 7.40 -16.01 -3.43
C LEU A 363 8.73 -15.24 -3.48
N ASP A 364 8.64 -13.98 -3.90
CA ASP A 364 9.79 -13.08 -3.97
C ASP A 364 9.83 -12.14 -2.76
N PHE A 365 10.99 -11.54 -2.52
CA PHE A 365 11.24 -10.69 -1.36
C PHE A 365 11.96 -9.39 -1.74
N PRO A 366 11.64 -8.27 -1.07
CA PRO A 366 12.32 -6.99 -1.30
C PRO A 366 13.76 -6.96 -0.73
N PHE A 367 14.13 -7.94 0.09
CA PHE A 367 15.47 -8.11 0.67
C PHE A 367 16.16 -9.33 0.04
N LEU A 368 17.51 -9.32 0.01
CA LEU A 368 18.33 -10.37 -0.62
C LEU A 368 18.16 -10.48 -2.15
N ASN A 369 18.03 -9.34 -2.81
CA ASN A 369 17.86 -9.21 -4.25
C ASN A 369 18.96 -8.32 -4.85
N PHE A 370 20.11 -8.91 -5.17
CA PHE A 370 21.30 -8.26 -5.78
C PHE A 370 21.80 -6.99 -5.06
N GLN A 371 21.73 -6.97 -3.73
CA GLN A 371 21.96 -5.79 -2.90
C GLN A 371 23.17 -5.91 -1.96
N GLY A 372 23.49 -4.84 -1.22
CA GLY A 372 24.58 -4.82 -0.23
C GLY A 372 25.99 -4.63 -0.79
N GLY A 373 26.17 -4.36 -2.08
CA GLY A 373 27.49 -4.09 -2.66
C GLY A 373 28.37 -5.33 -2.87
N SER A 374 29.55 -5.11 -3.47
CA SER A 374 30.47 -6.16 -3.90
C SER A 374 31.33 -6.71 -2.75
N LEU A 375 30.67 -7.27 -1.73
CA LEU A 375 31.28 -7.77 -0.49
C LEU A 375 30.92 -9.25 -0.23
N PRO A 376 31.67 -9.96 0.64
CA PRO A 376 31.25 -11.28 1.14
C PRO A 376 29.87 -11.23 1.80
N MET A 377 29.19 -12.39 1.97
CA MET A 377 27.79 -12.42 2.46
C MET A 377 27.54 -11.60 3.73
N GLN A 378 28.40 -11.69 4.74
CA GLN A 378 28.25 -10.89 5.97
C GLN A 378 28.74 -9.45 5.84
N GLY A 379 29.35 -9.05 4.71
CA GLY A 379 29.99 -7.74 4.55
C GLY A 379 31.33 -7.60 5.27
N ILE A 380 31.85 -8.70 5.82
CA ILE A 380 33.09 -8.77 6.59
C ILE A 380 34.18 -9.39 5.70
N THR A 381 35.34 -8.74 5.60
CA THR A 381 36.45 -9.18 4.71
C THR A 381 37.44 -10.12 5.39
N THR A 382 37.31 -10.36 6.69
CA THR A 382 38.10 -11.34 7.42
C THR A 382 37.60 -12.77 7.15
N PRO A 383 38.43 -13.81 7.37
CA PRO A 383 38.05 -15.20 7.11
C PRO A 383 36.73 -15.59 7.78
N GLY A 384 35.82 -16.22 7.01
CA GLY A 384 34.49 -16.64 7.46
C GLY A 384 33.38 -15.61 7.25
N GLY A 385 33.70 -14.38 6.83
CA GLY A 385 32.70 -13.35 6.50
C GLY A 385 31.91 -13.63 5.20
N ASP A 386 32.31 -14.63 4.43
CA ASP A 386 31.65 -15.12 3.22
C ASP A 386 30.49 -16.09 3.50
N ASN A 387 30.43 -16.70 4.69
CA ASN A 387 29.31 -17.56 5.09
C ASN A 387 28.26 -16.79 5.87
N ILE A 388 26.98 -16.93 5.54
CA ILE A 388 25.86 -16.37 6.31
C ILE A 388 24.80 -17.44 6.54
N GLU A 389 24.21 -17.45 7.74
CA GLU A 389 22.98 -18.19 8.04
C GLU A 389 21.81 -17.19 8.10
N LEU A 390 20.80 -17.44 7.27
CA LEU A 390 19.65 -16.57 7.04
C LEU A 390 18.36 -17.23 7.51
N GLY A 391 17.39 -16.38 7.87
CA GLY A 391 15.99 -16.76 8.05
C GLY A 391 15.06 -15.88 7.22
N ILE A 392 14.11 -16.50 6.54
CA ILE A 392 13.10 -15.83 5.71
C ILE A 392 11.71 -16.28 6.17
N ASP A 393 10.83 -15.35 6.48
CA ASP A 393 9.42 -15.66 6.75
C ASP A 393 8.71 -15.95 5.42
N ILE A 394 8.30 -17.20 5.25
CA ILE A 394 7.60 -17.67 4.06
C ILE A 394 6.14 -17.99 4.36
N SER A 395 5.60 -17.51 5.48
CA SER A 395 4.19 -17.75 5.86
C SER A 395 3.18 -17.45 4.74
N PRO A 396 3.35 -16.44 3.86
CA PRO A 396 2.44 -16.24 2.73
C PRO A 396 2.32 -17.45 1.78
N ILE A 397 3.37 -18.27 1.63
CA ILE A 397 3.36 -19.45 0.75
C ILE A 397 2.38 -20.53 1.23
N ILE A 398 1.95 -20.47 2.50
CA ILE A 398 0.92 -21.37 3.05
C ILE A 398 -0.36 -21.29 2.22
N ASN A 399 -0.69 -20.12 1.65
CA ASN A 399 -1.85 -19.95 0.78
C ASN A 399 -1.83 -20.84 -0.46
N GLU A 400 -0.63 -21.26 -0.88
CA GLU A 400 -0.40 -22.09 -2.06
C GLU A 400 -0.33 -23.59 -1.77
N PHE A 401 -0.41 -24.00 -0.49
CA PHE A 401 -0.45 -25.42 -0.15
C PHE A 401 -1.73 -26.09 -0.67
N PRO A 402 -1.63 -27.30 -1.26
CA PRO A 402 -2.77 -28.12 -1.61
C PRO A 402 -3.54 -28.61 -0.37
N GLU A 403 -4.77 -29.07 -0.58
CA GLU A 403 -5.68 -29.50 0.50
C GLU A 403 -5.15 -30.68 1.32
N ASN A 404 -4.35 -31.56 0.71
CA ASN A 404 -3.70 -32.68 1.40
C ASN A 404 -2.53 -32.24 2.31
N GLY A 405 -2.12 -30.97 2.25
CA GLY A 405 -1.09 -30.39 3.12
C GLY A 405 0.36 -30.71 2.74
N GLU A 406 0.59 -31.39 1.62
CA GLU A 406 1.94 -31.80 1.17
C GLU A 406 2.39 -30.98 -0.03
N ALA A 407 3.58 -30.39 0.06
CA ALA A 407 4.16 -29.64 -1.06
C ALA A 407 5.69 -29.76 -1.07
N ARG A 408 6.30 -29.57 -2.24
CA ARG A 408 7.74 -29.38 -2.36
C ARG A 408 8.04 -27.90 -2.36
N ILE A 409 8.85 -27.45 -1.40
CA ILE A 409 9.31 -26.06 -1.31
C ILE A 409 10.76 -25.97 -1.80
N PHE A 410 11.03 -24.98 -2.63
CA PHE A 410 12.32 -24.74 -3.26
C PHE A 410 12.97 -23.48 -2.70
N LEU A 411 14.27 -23.54 -2.44
CA LEU A 411 15.13 -22.38 -2.35
C LEU A 411 15.77 -22.16 -3.71
N GLU A 412 15.58 -20.99 -4.30
CA GLU A 412 16.28 -20.59 -5.52
C GLU A 412 17.30 -19.50 -5.20
N VAL A 413 18.58 -19.79 -5.44
CA VAL A 413 19.66 -18.80 -5.39
C VAL A 413 20.07 -18.50 -6.82
N ILE A 414 19.73 -17.30 -7.28
CA ILE A 414 20.02 -16.87 -8.63
C ILE A 414 21.30 -16.05 -8.62
N GLN A 415 22.29 -16.49 -9.38
CA GLN A 415 23.54 -15.79 -9.55
C GLN A 415 23.51 -15.00 -10.86
N LYS A 416 23.82 -13.70 -10.80
CA LYS A 416 24.06 -12.87 -11.98
C LYS A 416 25.37 -12.11 -11.84
N SER A 417 26.27 -12.25 -12.81
CA SER A 417 27.54 -11.51 -12.84
C SER A 417 27.92 -11.05 -14.26
N PRO A 418 28.24 -9.76 -14.48
CA PRO A 418 28.66 -9.22 -15.77
C PRO A 418 29.89 -9.91 -16.37
N SER A 419 30.69 -10.60 -15.55
CA SER A 419 31.95 -11.24 -15.95
C SER A 419 32.07 -12.70 -15.51
N GLY A 420 30.98 -13.33 -15.03
CA GLY A 420 31.01 -14.69 -14.47
C GLY A 420 31.83 -14.81 -13.18
N THR A 421 32.10 -13.68 -12.50
CA THR A 421 32.90 -13.62 -11.28
C THR A 421 32.08 -13.93 -10.03
N GLY A 422 32.71 -14.63 -9.07
CA GLY A 422 32.15 -15.01 -7.77
C GLY A 422 32.03 -16.52 -7.59
N THR A 423 32.29 -16.99 -6.38
CA THR A 423 32.39 -18.42 -6.05
C THR A 423 31.76 -18.68 -4.69
N GLY A 424 31.11 -19.82 -4.57
CA GLY A 424 30.53 -20.25 -3.31
C GLY A 424 29.46 -21.32 -3.52
N GLN A 425 28.70 -21.58 -2.47
CA GLN A 425 27.78 -22.71 -2.41
C GLN A 425 26.62 -22.44 -1.44
N ILE A 426 25.54 -23.16 -1.62
CA ILE A 426 24.47 -23.30 -0.64
C ILE A 426 24.88 -24.43 0.29
N ASN A 427 25.19 -24.11 1.54
CA ASN A 427 25.64 -25.09 2.53
C ASN A 427 24.50 -26.00 2.97
N GLY A 428 23.28 -25.48 3.10
CA GLY A 428 22.10 -26.26 3.42
C GLY A 428 20.81 -25.43 3.41
N PHE A 429 19.68 -26.12 3.33
CA PHE A 429 18.34 -25.52 3.27
C PHE A 429 17.36 -26.36 4.10
N SER A 430 16.50 -25.71 4.86
CA SER A 430 15.39 -26.33 5.57
C SER A 430 14.19 -25.40 5.69
N ILE A 431 13.02 -25.98 5.89
CA ILE A 431 11.79 -25.27 6.23
C ILE A 431 11.44 -25.57 7.68
N VAL A 432 11.22 -24.53 8.48
CA VAL A 432 10.79 -24.65 9.87
C VAL A 432 9.31 -24.26 9.97
N SER A 433 8.49 -25.20 10.42
CA SER A 433 7.05 -24.99 10.68
C SER A 433 6.80 -24.69 12.15
N TYR A 434 5.91 -23.73 12.40
CA TYR A 434 5.47 -23.29 13.73
C TYR A 434 3.95 -23.47 13.94
N ILE A 435 3.26 -24.20 13.05
CA ILE A 435 1.78 -24.29 13.05
C ILE A 435 1.23 -25.16 14.19
N SER A 436 1.95 -26.18 14.65
CA SER A 436 1.49 -27.08 15.73
C SER A 436 2.64 -27.55 16.63
N THR A 437 3.73 -28.01 16.04
CA THR A 437 5.01 -28.32 16.70
C THR A 437 6.14 -27.73 15.88
N ASN A 438 7.22 -27.29 16.54
CA ASN A 438 8.42 -26.83 15.84
C ASN A 438 9.05 -28.02 15.09
N THR A 439 8.75 -28.13 13.80
CA THR A 439 9.22 -29.21 12.93
C THR A 439 10.10 -28.62 11.85
N GLU A 440 11.29 -29.19 11.65
CA GLU A 440 12.23 -28.79 10.60
C GLU A 440 12.27 -29.84 9.49
N PHE A 441 11.87 -29.46 8.28
CA PHE A 441 11.94 -30.26 7.06
C PHE A 441 13.22 -29.90 6.32
N ARG A 442 14.16 -30.84 6.24
CA ARG A 442 15.50 -30.58 5.67
C ARG A 442 15.56 -31.02 4.22
N SER A 443 16.28 -30.23 3.42
CA SER A 443 16.72 -30.66 2.09
C SER A 443 17.65 -31.88 2.22
N GLU A 444 17.49 -32.84 1.32
CA GLU A 444 18.42 -33.97 1.19
C GLU A 444 19.76 -33.51 0.58
N GLU A 445 19.73 -32.44 -0.21
CA GLU A 445 20.90 -31.81 -0.82
C GLU A 445 21.57 -30.82 0.14
N SER A 446 22.90 -30.77 0.10
CA SER A 446 23.72 -29.82 0.85
C SER A 446 25.03 -29.53 0.09
N ASN A 447 25.68 -28.41 0.40
CA ASN A 447 26.94 -27.99 -0.23
C ASN A 447 26.88 -27.90 -1.77
N VAL A 448 25.75 -27.45 -2.31
CA VAL A 448 25.52 -27.33 -3.75
C VAL A 448 26.21 -26.07 -4.27
N GLN A 449 27.07 -26.21 -5.27
CA GLN A 449 27.82 -25.09 -5.84
C GLN A 449 26.91 -24.07 -6.52
N ILE A 450 27.17 -22.79 -6.31
CA ILE A 450 26.49 -21.70 -6.99
C ILE A 450 27.24 -21.42 -8.30
N LEU A 451 26.61 -21.76 -9.43
CA LEU A 451 27.22 -21.62 -10.74
C LEU A 451 26.96 -20.22 -11.35
N PRO A 452 27.92 -19.63 -12.09
CA PRO A 452 27.76 -18.31 -12.67
C PRO A 452 26.60 -18.21 -13.67
N ASN A 453 25.80 -17.14 -13.58
CA ASN A 453 24.67 -16.83 -14.46
C ASN A 453 23.61 -17.94 -14.54
N THR A 454 23.38 -18.63 -13.41
CA THR A 454 22.38 -19.71 -13.30
C THR A 454 21.54 -19.56 -12.03
N THR A 455 20.48 -20.36 -11.96
CA THR A 455 19.71 -20.59 -10.74
C THR A 455 20.15 -21.90 -10.11
N THR A 456 20.67 -21.83 -8.88
CA THR A 456 20.96 -23.01 -8.06
C THR A 456 19.76 -23.30 -7.16
N ARG A 457 19.31 -24.56 -7.12
CA ARG A 457 18.09 -24.96 -6.42
C ARG A 457 18.36 -26.06 -5.42
N LEU A 458 17.78 -25.93 -4.23
CA LEU A 458 17.59 -27.02 -3.27
C LEU A 458 16.10 -27.09 -2.95
N SER A 459 15.62 -28.25 -2.49
CA SER A 459 14.22 -28.40 -2.11
C SER A 459 14.02 -29.25 -0.86
N ALA A 460 12.88 -29.07 -0.19
CA ALA A 460 12.43 -29.91 0.89
C ALA A 460 10.95 -30.26 0.69
N VAL A 461 10.59 -31.51 0.96
CA VAL A 461 9.18 -31.93 1.02
C VAL A 461 8.64 -31.54 2.40
N VAL A 462 7.56 -30.77 2.41
CA VAL A 462 6.93 -30.22 3.60
C VAL A 462 5.53 -30.78 3.71
N ASN A 463 5.19 -31.29 4.90
CA ASN A 463 3.84 -31.71 5.23
C ASN A 463 3.35 -30.91 6.45
N ILE A 464 2.34 -30.09 6.25
CA ILE A 464 1.70 -29.28 7.28
C ILE A 464 0.18 -29.34 7.13
N THR A 465 -0.55 -28.99 8.19
CA THR A 465 -1.99 -28.69 8.10
C THR A 465 -2.17 -27.18 8.05
N PRO A 466 -2.41 -26.56 6.88
CA PRO A 466 -2.52 -25.11 6.76
C PRO A 466 -3.64 -24.55 7.67
N PRO A 467 -3.35 -23.61 8.58
CA PRO A 467 -4.37 -23.05 9.49
C PRO A 467 -5.15 -21.91 8.79
N LYS A 468 -5.56 -22.13 7.53
CA LYS A 468 -6.29 -21.13 6.74
C LYS A 468 -7.69 -20.90 7.35
N PRO A 469 -8.26 -19.68 7.22
CA PRO A 469 -9.70 -19.51 7.42
C PRO A 469 -10.48 -20.38 6.41
N ALA A 470 -11.74 -20.69 6.70
CA ALA A 470 -12.63 -21.44 5.84
C ALA A 470 -13.99 -20.76 5.77
N ILE A 471 -14.43 -20.40 4.56
CA ILE A 471 -15.77 -19.84 4.34
C ILE A 471 -16.77 -20.98 4.39
N THR A 472 -17.70 -20.93 5.35
CA THR A 472 -18.66 -22.02 5.63
C THR A 472 -20.04 -21.78 5.02
N THR A 473 -20.31 -20.55 4.56
CA THR A 473 -21.51 -20.25 3.78
C THR A 473 -21.41 -20.93 2.41
N THR A 474 -22.37 -21.79 2.08
CA THR A 474 -22.44 -22.50 0.80
C THR A 474 -23.43 -21.90 -0.19
N SER A 475 -24.38 -21.09 0.29
CA SER A 475 -25.41 -20.44 -0.54
C SER A 475 -25.88 -19.15 0.12
N LEU A 476 -26.19 -18.15 -0.70
CA LEU A 476 -26.83 -16.91 -0.25
C LEU A 476 -28.36 -17.03 -0.36
N PRO A 477 -29.13 -16.43 0.57
CA PRO A 477 -30.57 -16.27 0.39
C PRO A 477 -30.89 -15.50 -0.89
N GLU A 478 -31.99 -15.83 -1.56
CA GLU A 478 -32.44 -15.04 -2.71
C GLU A 478 -32.97 -13.66 -2.24
N GLY A 479 -32.70 -12.63 -3.04
CA GLY A 479 -33.25 -11.28 -2.86
C GLY A 479 -34.43 -11.00 -3.79
N SER A 480 -35.03 -9.82 -3.63
CA SER A 480 -36.06 -9.33 -4.55
C SER A 480 -35.88 -7.83 -4.77
N VAL A 481 -36.08 -7.37 -6.01
CA VAL A 481 -36.00 -5.94 -6.34
C VAL A 481 -36.93 -5.13 -5.43
N GLY A 482 -36.40 -4.06 -4.83
CA GLY A 482 -37.13 -3.14 -3.95
C GLY A 482 -37.34 -3.62 -2.51
N ALA A 483 -36.92 -4.84 -2.15
CA ALA A 483 -36.98 -5.36 -0.78
C ALA A 483 -35.63 -5.22 -0.07
N TYR A 484 -35.64 -4.95 1.23
CA TYR A 484 -34.40 -4.97 2.02
C TYR A 484 -33.79 -6.37 2.02
N TYR A 485 -32.51 -6.44 1.68
CA TYR A 485 -31.70 -7.64 1.68
C TYR A 485 -30.60 -7.51 2.73
N GLY A 486 -30.34 -8.57 3.48
CA GLY A 486 -29.32 -8.58 4.51
C GLY A 486 -28.86 -10.00 4.85
N THR A 487 -27.58 -10.29 4.65
CA THR A 487 -26.97 -11.58 4.99
C THR A 487 -25.53 -11.42 5.46
N THR A 488 -25.04 -12.35 6.28
CA THR A 488 -23.66 -12.37 6.80
C THR A 488 -22.97 -13.66 6.39
N ILE A 489 -21.83 -13.52 5.74
CA ILE A 489 -20.98 -14.65 5.36
C ILE A 489 -20.29 -15.21 6.61
N GLN A 490 -20.39 -16.53 6.79
CA GLN A 490 -19.83 -17.23 7.95
C GLN A 490 -18.45 -17.79 7.63
N VAL A 491 -17.52 -17.62 8.56
CA VAL A 491 -16.14 -18.11 8.46
C VAL A 491 -15.79 -18.89 9.73
N ALA A 492 -15.07 -20.00 9.56
CA ALA A 492 -14.47 -20.77 10.63
C ALA A 492 -12.94 -20.75 10.50
N GLY A 493 -12.22 -20.85 11.61
CA GLY A 493 -10.75 -20.87 11.61
C GLY A 493 -10.10 -19.52 11.26
N GLY A 494 -8.79 -19.53 11.02
CA GLY A 494 -7.96 -18.34 10.82
C GLY A 494 -7.66 -17.55 12.10
N ALA A 495 -6.57 -16.78 12.07
CA ALA A 495 -6.19 -15.90 13.18
C ALA A 495 -6.93 -14.55 13.11
N PRO A 496 -7.65 -14.12 14.16
CA PRO A 496 -8.33 -12.83 14.17
C PRO A 496 -7.35 -11.64 14.26
N PRO A 497 -7.74 -10.43 13.79
CA PRO A 497 -8.99 -10.16 13.09
C PRO A 497 -9.02 -10.74 11.67
N LEU A 498 -10.21 -11.15 11.24
CA LEU A 498 -10.48 -11.52 9.85
C LEU A 498 -10.86 -10.25 9.07
N ALA A 499 -10.35 -10.12 7.86
CA ALA A 499 -10.65 -9.01 6.96
C ALA A 499 -11.16 -9.56 5.63
N TRP A 500 -12.29 -9.03 5.18
CA TRP A 500 -12.83 -9.35 3.86
C TRP A 500 -12.31 -8.36 2.81
N ASN A 501 -11.98 -8.86 1.62
CA ASN A 501 -11.64 -7.98 0.51
C ASN A 501 -12.85 -7.16 0.07
N ASN A 502 -12.61 -5.91 -0.31
CA ASN A 502 -13.60 -5.15 -1.07
C ASN A 502 -13.75 -5.81 -2.47
N LEU A 503 -14.99 -6.00 -2.91
CA LEU A 503 -15.29 -6.65 -4.20
C LEU A 503 -14.71 -5.87 -5.39
N ASP A 504 -14.56 -4.55 -5.24
CA ASP A 504 -13.91 -3.66 -6.21
C ASP A 504 -12.45 -4.03 -6.53
N ASN A 505 -11.82 -4.91 -5.73
CA ASN A 505 -10.47 -5.42 -5.94
C ASN A 505 -10.43 -6.86 -6.47
N THR A 506 -11.54 -7.36 -6.97
CA THR A 506 -11.63 -8.69 -7.59
C THR A 506 -12.14 -8.54 -9.02
N TYR A 507 -11.57 -9.31 -9.94
CA TYR A 507 -11.94 -9.32 -11.35
C TYR A 507 -12.51 -10.67 -11.74
N GLN A 508 -13.42 -10.66 -12.70
CA GLN A 508 -13.93 -11.87 -13.36
C GLN A 508 -13.50 -11.87 -14.82
N GLU A 509 -13.10 -13.04 -15.30
CA GLU A 509 -12.70 -13.27 -16.69
C GLU A 509 -13.81 -13.98 -17.45
N HIS A 510 -14.23 -13.39 -18.55
CA HIS A 510 -15.26 -13.93 -19.44
C HIS A 510 -14.71 -14.02 -20.87
N PRO A 511 -14.88 -15.15 -21.59
CA PRO A 511 -14.65 -15.18 -23.02
C PRO A 511 -15.54 -14.17 -23.73
N LEU A 512 -14.99 -13.47 -24.71
CA LEU A 512 -15.68 -12.42 -25.44
C LEU A 512 -15.71 -12.77 -26.94
N ASP A 513 -16.90 -12.73 -27.53
CA ASP A 513 -17.12 -12.90 -28.98
C ASP A 513 -17.17 -11.53 -29.68
N GLU A 514 -16.12 -10.74 -29.46
CA GLU A 514 -15.91 -9.42 -30.05
C GLU A 514 -14.56 -9.43 -30.79
N THR A 515 -14.48 -8.71 -31.90
CA THR A 515 -13.23 -8.56 -32.65
C THR A 515 -12.76 -7.11 -32.62
N ILE A 516 -11.45 -6.92 -32.65
CA ILE A 516 -10.83 -5.60 -32.75
C ILE A 516 -9.97 -5.53 -34.00
N SER A 517 -9.88 -4.34 -34.61
CA SER A 517 -8.81 -4.07 -35.57
C SER A 517 -7.50 -3.98 -34.82
N PHE A 518 -6.51 -4.80 -35.20
CA PHE A 518 -5.13 -4.70 -34.70
C PHE A 518 -4.30 -3.60 -35.37
N THR A 519 -4.94 -2.78 -36.21
CA THR A 519 -4.35 -1.60 -36.84
C THR A 519 -5.13 -0.35 -36.47
N GLY A 520 -4.48 0.81 -36.53
CA GLY A 520 -5.07 2.11 -36.15
C GLY A 520 -4.28 2.82 -35.05
N GLY A 521 -4.73 4.02 -34.69
CA GLY A 521 -4.08 4.87 -33.70
C GLY A 521 -2.71 5.43 -34.11
N THR A 522 -2.06 6.07 -33.15
CA THR A 522 -0.73 6.69 -33.32
C THR A 522 0.36 5.71 -32.88
N LYS A 523 1.35 5.45 -33.74
CA LYS A 523 2.54 4.65 -33.40
C LYS A 523 3.41 5.41 -32.38
N VAL A 524 3.74 4.76 -31.27
CA VAL A 524 4.51 5.36 -30.17
C VAL A 524 5.74 4.56 -29.77
N LEU A 525 5.80 3.27 -30.12
CA LEU A 525 6.95 2.39 -29.89
C LEU A 525 7.17 1.48 -31.12
N PRO A 526 8.37 0.89 -31.28
CA PRO A 526 9.56 1.03 -30.43
C PRO A 526 10.19 2.44 -30.50
N ASP A 527 10.71 2.92 -29.37
CA ASP A 527 11.54 4.12 -29.29
C ASP A 527 13.02 3.71 -29.21
N PRO A 528 13.96 4.40 -29.90
CA PRO A 528 15.37 4.01 -29.89
C PRO A 528 16.07 4.08 -28.53
N TRP A 529 15.54 4.86 -27.59
CA TRP A 529 16.17 5.15 -26.29
C TRP A 529 15.42 4.52 -25.12
N PHE A 530 14.10 4.36 -25.24
CA PHE A 530 13.25 3.90 -24.15
C PHE A 530 12.38 2.70 -24.54
N ALA A 531 12.20 1.78 -23.60
CA ALA A 531 11.32 0.62 -23.77
C ALA A 531 9.84 0.94 -23.50
N TYR A 532 9.52 2.18 -23.12
CA TYR A 532 8.18 2.62 -22.77
C TYR A 532 7.99 4.10 -23.07
N VAL A 533 6.74 4.54 -23.03
CA VAL A 533 6.37 5.92 -23.29
C VAL A 533 5.16 6.33 -22.44
N THR A 534 5.24 7.53 -21.85
CA THR A 534 4.17 8.06 -20.99
C THR A 534 3.19 8.94 -21.78
N ARG A 535 1.90 8.82 -21.48
CA ARG A 535 0.80 9.57 -22.10
C ARG A 535 -0.16 10.11 -21.04
N GLN A 536 -0.70 11.29 -21.31
CA GLN A 536 -1.83 11.82 -20.55
C GLN A 536 -3.13 11.48 -21.28
N LEU A 537 -4.11 11.05 -20.52
CA LEU A 537 -5.45 10.70 -20.95
C LEU A 537 -6.41 11.87 -20.69
N PRO A 538 -7.46 12.01 -21.53
CA PRO A 538 -8.51 13.01 -21.30
C PRO A 538 -9.51 12.62 -20.20
N PHE A 539 -9.36 11.44 -19.61
CA PHE A 539 -10.20 10.89 -18.53
C PHE A 539 -9.33 10.10 -17.54
N GLU A 540 -9.88 9.80 -16.36
CA GLU A 540 -9.22 8.94 -15.37
C GLU A 540 -9.58 7.47 -15.60
N ILE A 541 -8.60 6.59 -15.43
CA ILE A 541 -8.78 5.14 -15.36
C ILE A 541 -8.55 4.72 -13.91
N SER A 542 -9.43 3.87 -13.39
CA SER A 542 -9.29 3.25 -12.07
C SER A 542 -8.86 1.79 -12.18
N LEU A 543 -7.97 1.33 -11.31
CA LEU A 543 -7.59 -0.08 -11.15
C LEU A 543 -7.22 -0.34 -9.68
N PHE A 544 -7.82 -1.37 -9.07
CA PHE A 544 -7.63 -1.72 -7.65
C PHE A 544 -7.78 -0.54 -6.67
N GLY A 545 -8.76 0.34 -6.92
CA GLY A 545 -9.03 1.53 -6.12
C GLY A 545 -8.03 2.69 -6.30
N LYS A 546 -7.09 2.59 -7.24
CA LYS A 546 -6.17 3.67 -7.63
C LYS A 546 -6.61 4.26 -8.96
N SER A 547 -6.78 5.57 -9.02
CA SER A 547 -7.20 6.28 -10.23
C SER A 547 -6.12 7.25 -10.72
N THR A 548 -5.97 7.36 -12.04
CA THR A 548 -5.03 8.29 -12.68
C THR A 548 -5.49 8.63 -14.08
N ASN A 549 -5.15 9.82 -14.56
CA ASN A 549 -5.28 10.19 -15.97
C ASN A 549 -3.96 10.00 -16.75
N GLN A 550 -2.90 9.53 -16.10
CA GLN A 550 -1.61 9.30 -16.76
C GLN A 550 -1.30 7.82 -16.88
N ILE A 551 -0.76 7.40 -18.02
CA ILE A 551 -0.36 6.02 -18.27
C ILE A 551 1.04 5.93 -18.89
N THR A 552 1.71 4.80 -18.66
CA THR A 552 2.96 4.42 -19.31
C THR A 552 2.73 3.14 -20.13
N ILE A 553 2.86 3.26 -21.45
CA ILE A 553 2.75 2.14 -22.40
C ILE A 553 4.13 1.52 -22.57
N HIS A 554 4.26 0.22 -22.34
CA HIS A 554 5.52 -0.52 -22.40
C HIS A 554 5.59 -1.42 -23.65
N ALA A 555 6.76 -1.44 -24.30
CA ALA A 555 7.01 -2.19 -25.53
C ALA A 555 6.83 -3.71 -25.36
N ASN A 556 7.01 -4.20 -24.14
CA ASN A 556 6.80 -5.62 -23.80
C ASN A 556 5.35 -5.99 -23.46
N GLY A 557 4.37 -5.14 -23.77
CA GLY A 557 2.94 -5.48 -23.64
C GLY A 557 2.30 -5.20 -22.30
N GLY A 558 2.67 -4.07 -21.68
CA GLY A 558 2.06 -3.57 -20.45
C GLY A 558 1.57 -2.13 -20.57
N ILE A 559 0.53 -1.78 -19.83
CA ILE A 559 -0.01 -0.43 -19.64
C ILE A 559 0.01 -0.16 -18.15
N ILE A 560 0.98 0.63 -17.69
CA ILE A 560 1.18 0.96 -16.29
C ILE A 560 0.43 2.26 -15.98
N LEU A 561 -0.29 2.30 -14.86
CA LEU A 561 -0.94 3.51 -14.35
C LEU A 561 0.14 4.43 -13.76
N GLY A 562 0.14 5.69 -14.21
CA GLY A 562 1.11 6.71 -13.83
C GLY A 562 2.11 7.03 -14.94
N ASN A 563 3.16 7.77 -14.59
CA ASN A 563 4.28 8.12 -15.48
C ASN A 563 5.50 7.21 -15.33
N HIS A 564 5.45 6.25 -14.42
CA HIS A 564 6.62 5.47 -14.03
C HIS A 564 6.43 4.00 -14.24
N TYR A 565 7.46 3.42 -14.83
CA TYR A 565 7.67 2.00 -14.89
C TYR A 565 8.84 1.66 -13.97
N VAL A 566 8.55 0.99 -12.85
CA VAL A 566 9.58 0.51 -11.93
C VAL A 566 10.42 -0.52 -12.69
N ARG A 567 11.60 -0.09 -13.12
CA ARG A 567 12.52 -0.93 -13.87
C ARG A 567 13.42 -1.68 -12.90
N TYR A 568 13.36 -3.01 -12.95
CA TYR A 568 14.36 -3.82 -12.26
C TYR A 568 15.55 -4.09 -13.19
N PRO A 569 16.77 -3.58 -12.90
CA PRO A 569 17.95 -3.77 -13.76
C PRO A 569 18.33 -5.22 -13.97
N TYR A 570 17.80 -6.11 -13.14
CA TYR A 570 18.09 -7.54 -13.14
C TYR A 570 16.84 -8.41 -13.29
N ALA A 571 15.71 -7.91 -13.80
CA ALA A 571 14.51 -8.74 -14.01
C ALA A 571 14.89 -10.03 -14.76
N ILE A 572 14.65 -11.18 -14.14
CA ILE A 572 15.02 -12.52 -14.66
C ILE A 572 13.79 -13.24 -15.21
N ASN A 573 12.62 -12.80 -14.78
CA ASN A 573 11.33 -13.30 -15.20
C ASN A 573 10.35 -12.13 -15.34
N ASN A 574 9.24 -12.38 -16.04
CA ASN A 574 8.23 -11.37 -16.32
C ASN A 574 7.32 -11.08 -15.12
N TRP A 575 7.41 -11.86 -14.05
CA TRP A 575 6.53 -11.77 -12.87
C TRP A 575 6.83 -10.56 -12.01
N LEU A 576 8.11 -10.30 -11.74
CA LEU A 576 8.49 -9.23 -10.81
C LEU A 576 8.03 -7.85 -11.28
N PRO A 577 8.19 -7.45 -12.56
CA PRO A 577 7.63 -6.20 -13.04
C PRO A 577 6.12 -6.09 -12.84
N ILE A 578 5.37 -7.19 -12.97
CA ILE A 578 3.91 -7.18 -12.75
C ILE A 578 3.61 -6.88 -11.29
N TYR A 579 4.26 -7.56 -10.34
CA TYR A 579 4.05 -7.32 -8.91
C TYR A 579 4.47 -5.93 -8.41
N GLN A 580 5.22 -5.17 -9.19
CA GLN A 580 5.75 -3.86 -8.79
C GLN A 580 5.08 -2.69 -9.49
N ASN A 581 4.33 -2.96 -10.56
CA ASN A 581 3.71 -1.92 -11.37
C ASN A 581 2.19 -2.10 -11.35
N ASN A 582 1.47 -1.05 -10.96
CA ASN A 582 0.03 -0.99 -11.06
C ASN A 582 -0.36 -0.86 -12.53
N GLY A 583 -1.06 -1.82 -13.13
CA GLY A 583 -1.24 -1.83 -14.57
C GLY A 583 -2.05 -3.00 -15.15
N PHE A 584 -2.31 -2.85 -16.44
CA PHE A 584 -2.93 -3.83 -17.32
C PHE A 584 -1.84 -4.50 -18.16
N PHE A 585 -1.76 -5.83 -18.11
CA PHE A 585 -0.74 -6.61 -18.79
C PHE A 585 -1.43 -7.63 -19.71
N PRO A 586 -1.91 -7.23 -20.91
CA PRO A 586 -2.56 -8.16 -21.85
C PRO A 586 -1.64 -9.31 -22.27
N PHE A 587 -0.36 -9.00 -22.50
CA PHE A 587 0.68 -9.97 -22.83
C PHE A 587 2.04 -9.37 -22.46
N PHE A 588 2.55 -9.67 -21.27
CA PHE A 588 3.83 -9.16 -20.81
C PHE A 588 4.96 -10.18 -21.05
N GLY A 589 5.82 -9.89 -22.04
CA GLY A 589 6.89 -10.80 -22.45
C GLY A 589 8.01 -10.12 -23.23
N SER A 590 9.09 -10.84 -23.53
CA SER A 590 10.20 -10.30 -24.33
C SER A 590 9.79 -10.16 -25.79
N LEU A 591 9.40 -8.95 -26.20
CA LEU A 591 8.92 -8.65 -27.55
C LEU A 591 9.99 -7.98 -28.42
N PHE A 592 9.96 -8.29 -29.71
CA PHE A 592 10.87 -7.76 -30.73
C PHE A 592 10.11 -7.10 -31.87
N TYR A 593 10.73 -6.09 -32.49
CA TYR A 593 10.15 -5.25 -33.54
C TYR A 593 11.11 -5.22 -34.75
N PRO A 594 10.98 -6.16 -35.72
CA PRO A 594 11.94 -6.33 -36.81
C PRO A 594 12.09 -5.13 -37.75
N ASP A 595 10.99 -4.44 -38.05
CA ASP A 595 10.92 -3.36 -39.02
C ASP A 595 9.76 -2.39 -38.74
N ASP A 596 9.58 -1.38 -39.59
CA ASP A 596 8.61 -0.31 -39.39
C ASP A 596 7.14 -0.76 -39.44
N ASN A 597 6.84 -1.95 -39.96
CA ASN A 597 5.48 -2.52 -39.94
C ASN A 597 5.08 -3.02 -38.54
N TYR A 598 6.07 -3.24 -37.66
CA TYR A 598 5.86 -3.62 -36.27
C TYR A 598 5.86 -2.39 -35.38
N GLY A 599 5.17 -2.47 -34.25
CA GLY A 599 5.17 -1.41 -33.26
C GLY A 599 4.04 -1.50 -32.26
N VAL A 600 3.99 -0.49 -31.41
CA VAL A 600 2.87 -0.26 -30.49
C VAL A 600 2.16 1.00 -30.93
N THR A 601 0.85 0.90 -31.11
CA THR A 601 -0.02 2.04 -31.39
C THR A 601 -1.01 2.26 -30.26
N TRP A 602 -1.48 3.48 -30.11
CA TRP A 602 -2.52 3.81 -29.14
C TRP A 602 -3.48 4.86 -29.68
N GLU A 603 -4.69 4.89 -29.13
CA GLU A 603 -5.68 5.95 -29.35
C GLU A 603 -6.69 5.99 -28.19
N THR A 604 -7.48 7.06 -28.16
CA THR A 604 -8.64 7.18 -27.29
C THR A 604 -9.88 7.40 -28.12
N VAL A 605 -10.92 6.60 -27.91
CA VAL A 605 -12.21 6.69 -28.62
C VAL A 605 -13.32 6.56 -27.58
N ASP A 606 -14.27 7.50 -27.54
CA ASP A 606 -15.45 7.44 -26.66
C ASP A 606 -15.15 7.16 -25.16
N ASN A 607 -14.13 7.84 -24.62
CA ASN A 607 -13.60 7.65 -23.25
C ASN A 607 -13.00 6.25 -22.97
N GLU A 608 -12.62 5.53 -24.02
CA GLU A 608 -11.89 4.27 -23.91
C GLU A 608 -10.47 4.46 -24.43
N LEU A 609 -9.52 3.82 -23.76
CA LEU A 609 -8.14 3.69 -24.19
C LEU A 609 -7.99 2.41 -25.00
N ILE A 610 -7.41 2.50 -26.20
CA ILE A 610 -7.04 1.31 -26.98
C ILE A 610 -5.54 1.33 -27.22
N VAL A 611 -4.85 0.24 -26.86
CA VAL A 611 -3.42 0.04 -27.15
C VAL A 611 -3.24 -1.28 -27.89
N ARG A 612 -2.41 -1.27 -28.93
CA ARG A 612 -2.20 -2.41 -29.83
C ARG A 612 -0.72 -2.69 -29.99
N TRP A 613 -0.36 -3.96 -29.93
CA TRP A 613 1.00 -4.44 -30.17
C TRP A 613 0.98 -5.33 -31.41
N ASN A 614 1.83 -4.98 -32.38
CA ASN A 614 2.21 -5.84 -33.47
C ASN A 614 3.71 -6.12 -33.32
N ALA A 615 4.06 -7.31 -32.83
CA ALA A 615 5.41 -7.67 -32.42
C ALA A 615 5.79 -9.10 -32.87
N SER A 616 7.02 -9.50 -32.56
CA SER A 616 7.56 -10.86 -32.74
C SER A 616 8.19 -11.39 -31.45
N LEU A 617 8.15 -12.71 -31.22
CA LEU A 617 8.84 -13.36 -30.09
C LEU A 617 10.30 -13.72 -30.37
N ASP A 618 10.71 -13.74 -31.64
CA ASP A 618 12.10 -14.01 -31.98
C ASP A 618 12.62 -13.16 -33.15
N THR A 619 13.93 -13.04 -33.20
CA THR A 619 14.67 -12.22 -34.16
C THR A 619 15.02 -12.96 -35.45
N LEU A 620 14.77 -14.28 -35.55
CA LEU A 620 15.28 -15.13 -36.63
C LEU A 620 14.18 -15.75 -37.50
N ARG A 621 13.04 -16.11 -36.91
CA ARG A 621 11.90 -16.75 -37.57
C ARG A 621 10.69 -15.80 -37.69
N HIS A 622 10.72 -14.67 -36.98
CA HIS A 622 9.68 -13.63 -37.01
C HIS A 622 8.31 -14.19 -36.61
N ARG A 623 8.27 -14.96 -35.50
CA ARG A 623 7.03 -15.54 -34.94
C ARG A 623 6.07 -14.42 -34.50
N PRO A 624 4.95 -14.18 -35.22
CA PRO A 624 4.09 -13.03 -34.96
C PRO A 624 3.37 -13.17 -33.63
N VAL A 625 3.26 -12.04 -32.92
CA VAL A 625 2.47 -11.87 -31.71
C VAL A 625 1.74 -10.54 -31.82
N THR A 626 0.46 -10.62 -32.14
CA THR A 626 -0.41 -9.45 -32.30
C THR A 626 -1.47 -9.47 -31.22
N PHE A 627 -1.60 -8.40 -30.43
CA PHE A 627 -2.61 -8.32 -29.38
C PHE A 627 -3.00 -6.86 -29.10
N ALA A 628 -4.12 -6.67 -28.40
CA ALA A 628 -4.60 -5.36 -28.02
C ALA A 628 -5.29 -5.37 -26.65
N ALA A 629 -5.32 -4.21 -26.01
CA ALA A 629 -6.14 -3.96 -24.83
C ALA A 629 -7.04 -2.75 -25.06
N LYS A 630 -8.31 -2.88 -24.68
CA LYS A 630 -9.29 -1.79 -24.62
C LYS A 630 -9.70 -1.59 -23.15
N ILE A 631 -9.59 -0.37 -22.63
CA ILE A 631 -9.80 -0.07 -21.20
C ILE A 631 -10.74 1.14 -21.06
N ASN A 632 -11.74 1.02 -20.21
CA ASN A 632 -12.67 2.11 -19.91
C ASN A 632 -12.34 2.79 -18.55
N PRO A 633 -13.01 3.90 -18.19
CA PRO A 633 -12.72 4.64 -16.95
C PRO A 633 -12.94 3.84 -15.66
N SER A 634 -13.85 2.86 -15.69
CA SER A 634 -14.17 2.02 -14.52
C SER A 634 -13.12 0.96 -14.21
N GLY A 635 -12.14 0.76 -15.10
CA GLY A 635 -11.13 -0.29 -14.96
C GLY A 635 -11.54 -1.63 -15.55
N GLU A 636 -12.72 -1.74 -16.14
CA GLU A 636 -13.06 -2.83 -17.04
C GLU A 636 -12.15 -2.77 -18.26
N CYS A 637 -11.61 -3.93 -18.63
CA CYS A 637 -10.73 -4.04 -19.77
C CYS A 637 -10.97 -5.30 -20.59
N GLN A 638 -10.73 -5.20 -21.88
CA GLN A 638 -10.83 -6.30 -22.83
C GLN A 638 -9.46 -6.57 -23.41
N TYR A 639 -9.03 -7.83 -23.40
CA TYR A 639 -7.78 -8.29 -24.00
C TYR A 639 -8.09 -9.11 -25.25
N TYR A 640 -7.47 -8.71 -26.38
CA TYR A 640 -7.68 -9.32 -27.68
C TYR A 640 -6.37 -9.95 -28.16
N TYR A 641 -6.42 -11.18 -28.65
CA TYR A 641 -5.29 -11.92 -29.18
C TYR A 641 -5.49 -12.19 -30.66
N GLY A 642 -4.63 -11.64 -31.50
CA GLY A 642 -4.66 -11.77 -32.95
C GLY A 642 -3.95 -13.04 -33.41
N ASP A 643 -3.05 -12.88 -34.37
CA ASP A 643 -2.16 -13.96 -34.79
C ASP A 643 -1.07 -14.15 -33.73
N MET A 644 -1.06 -15.33 -33.10
CA MET A 644 -0.18 -15.69 -31.99
C MET A 644 0.59 -16.97 -32.31
N GLU A 645 1.92 -16.88 -32.45
CA GLU A 645 2.80 -18.06 -32.59
C GLU A 645 3.60 -18.31 -31.30
N VAL A 646 2.87 -18.66 -30.23
CA VAL A 646 3.39 -18.86 -28.87
C VAL A 646 3.49 -20.35 -28.54
N ASN A 647 4.62 -20.78 -27.98
CA ASN A 647 4.86 -22.15 -27.53
C ASN A 647 4.96 -22.23 -26.00
N GLY A 648 4.80 -23.43 -25.43
CA GLY A 648 4.84 -23.64 -23.97
C GLY A 648 6.17 -23.28 -23.28
N SER A 649 7.25 -23.05 -24.03
CA SER A 649 8.54 -22.59 -23.50
C SER A 649 8.70 -21.06 -23.51
N ASP A 650 7.81 -20.32 -24.16
CA ASP A 650 7.89 -18.86 -24.21
C ASP A 650 7.43 -18.28 -22.86
N SER A 651 8.28 -17.49 -22.22
CA SER A 651 7.94 -16.83 -20.95
C SER A 651 7.15 -15.56 -21.25
N TRP A 652 5.87 -15.55 -20.89
CA TRP A 652 4.97 -14.40 -20.98
C TRP A 652 3.87 -14.52 -19.92
N ILE A 653 3.22 -13.40 -19.59
CA ILE A 653 2.18 -13.34 -18.56
C ILE A 653 1.05 -12.41 -19.00
N SER A 654 -0.19 -12.82 -18.82
CA SER A 654 -1.37 -11.96 -18.87
C SER A 654 -1.93 -11.73 -17.47
N ALA A 655 -2.10 -10.46 -17.08
CA ALA A 655 -2.51 -10.08 -15.73
C ALA A 655 -3.15 -8.68 -15.63
N LEU A 656 -3.73 -8.43 -14.47
CA LEU A 656 -3.96 -7.13 -13.86
C LEU A 656 -3.15 -7.06 -12.57
N SER A 657 -2.52 -5.92 -12.27
CA SER A 657 -1.77 -5.74 -11.02
C SER A 657 -2.08 -4.39 -10.39
N GLY A 658 -2.21 -4.35 -9.06
CA GLY A 658 -2.29 -3.15 -8.24
C GLY A 658 -0.92 -2.61 -7.81
N GLY A 659 0.17 -3.25 -8.27
CA GLY A 659 1.54 -2.93 -7.91
C GLY A 659 2.00 -3.58 -6.61
N ASP A 660 1.39 -4.69 -6.21
CA ASP A 660 1.87 -5.58 -5.15
C ASP A 660 1.48 -7.05 -5.41
N TRP A 661 2.05 -7.96 -4.63
CA TRP A 661 1.79 -9.41 -4.74
C TRP A 661 0.38 -9.83 -4.28
N LYS A 662 -0.34 -8.97 -3.55
CA LYS A 662 -1.68 -9.27 -3.01
C LYS A 662 -2.79 -8.92 -4.00
N THR A 663 -2.55 -7.90 -4.82
CA THR A 663 -3.49 -7.32 -5.76
C THR A 663 -3.11 -7.66 -7.19
N CYS A 664 -2.97 -8.95 -7.49
CA CYS A 664 -2.72 -9.42 -8.84
C CYS A 664 -3.80 -10.43 -9.27
N TYR A 665 -4.35 -10.22 -10.45
CA TYR A 665 -5.24 -11.16 -11.12
C TYR A 665 -4.53 -11.72 -12.34
N PHE A 666 -4.27 -13.01 -12.37
CA PHE A 666 -3.65 -13.70 -13.50
C PHE A 666 -4.73 -14.42 -14.31
N LEU A 667 -4.69 -14.26 -15.63
CA LEU A 667 -5.62 -14.94 -16.51
C LEU A 667 -5.30 -16.44 -16.61
N ASN A 668 -6.32 -17.24 -16.89
CA ASN A 668 -6.22 -18.70 -16.84
C ASN A 668 -5.28 -19.28 -17.90
N HIS A 669 -5.14 -18.64 -19.06
CA HIS A 669 -4.35 -19.15 -20.19
C HIS A 669 -2.84 -18.91 -20.07
N ASN A 670 -2.36 -18.36 -18.97
CA ASN A 670 -0.93 -18.27 -18.70
C ASN A 670 -0.25 -19.65 -18.85
N PHE A 671 0.91 -19.70 -19.49
CA PHE A 671 1.70 -20.94 -19.73
C PHE A 671 1.05 -21.99 -20.65
N THR A 672 0.02 -21.60 -21.41
CA THR A 672 -0.62 -22.46 -22.43
C THR A 672 -0.64 -21.79 -23.80
N ALA A 673 -0.95 -22.53 -24.85
CA ALA A 673 -1.17 -21.94 -26.17
C ALA A 673 -2.48 -21.14 -26.13
N ILE A 674 -2.42 -19.85 -26.49
CA ILE A 674 -3.62 -19.02 -26.67
C ILE A 674 -4.27 -19.41 -28.00
N GLN A 675 -5.58 -19.54 -28.02
CA GLN A 675 -6.32 -19.67 -29.26
C GLN A 675 -6.23 -18.37 -30.06
N ASN A 676 -5.78 -18.45 -31.32
CA ASN A 676 -5.79 -17.28 -32.22
C ASN A 676 -7.20 -16.68 -32.29
N HIS A 677 -7.24 -15.34 -32.30
CA HIS A 677 -8.47 -14.55 -32.38
C HIS A 677 -9.39 -14.70 -31.17
N ALA A 678 -8.85 -15.14 -30.01
CA ALA A 678 -9.56 -15.10 -28.75
C ALA A 678 -9.62 -13.68 -28.17
N ALA A 679 -10.70 -13.37 -27.47
CA ALA A 679 -10.83 -12.17 -26.67
C ALA A 679 -11.40 -12.50 -25.28
N TYR A 680 -11.04 -11.69 -24.29
CA TYR A 680 -11.48 -11.84 -22.91
C TYR A 680 -11.89 -10.49 -22.35
N LEU A 681 -13.05 -10.46 -21.70
CA LEU A 681 -13.50 -9.35 -20.87
C LEU A 681 -13.04 -9.60 -19.43
N LEU A 682 -12.44 -8.58 -18.82
CA LEU A 682 -12.08 -8.53 -17.42
C LEU A 682 -12.86 -7.38 -16.79
N GLU A 683 -13.84 -7.73 -15.97
CA GLU A 683 -14.68 -6.76 -15.28
C GLU A 683 -14.50 -6.85 -13.75
N PRO A 684 -14.50 -5.71 -13.03
CA PRO A 684 -14.54 -5.72 -11.58
C PRO A 684 -15.79 -6.45 -11.10
N ALA A 685 -15.66 -7.30 -10.09
CA ALA A 685 -16.81 -7.97 -9.52
C ALA A 685 -17.72 -6.94 -8.83
N THR A 686 -18.99 -6.89 -9.24
CA THR A 686 -19.98 -5.98 -8.68
C THR A 686 -21.03 -6.72 -7.85
N LEU A 687 -21.61 -6.00 -6.89
CA LEU A 687 -22.86 -6.42 -6.26
C LEU A 687 -24.07 -5.99 -7.10
N PRO A 688 -25.24 -6.62 -6.92
CA PRO A 688 -26.49 -6.08 -7.43
C PRO A 688 -26.63 -4.60 -7.03
N PRO A 689 -27.00 -3.70 -7.96
CA PRO A 689 -27.14 -2.27 -7.66
C PRO A 689 -28.04 -2.05 -6.44
N GLY A 690 -27.61 -1.18 -5.53
CA GLY A 690 -28.30 -0.91 -4.25
C GLY A 690 -27.93 -1.84 -3.10
N LEU A 691 -27.03 -2.83 -3.32
CA LEU A 691 -26.38 -3.60 -2.26
C LEU A 691 -24.96 -3.10 -1.99
N THR A 692 -24.48 -3.35 -0.77
CA THR A 692 -23.12 -3.02 -0.29
C THR A 692 -22.54 -4.22 0.45
N PHE A 693 -21.21 -4.39 0.38
CA PHE A 693 -20.47 -5.39 1.15
C PHE A 693 -19.65 -4.70 2.24
N SER A 694 -19.84 -5.10 3.49
CA SER A 694 -19.10 -4.53 4.62
C SER A 694 -17.79 -5.29 4.88
N PRO A 695 -16.76 -4.65 5.44
CA PRO A 695 -15.51 -5.30 5.84
C PRO A 695 -15.68 -6.45 6.83
N GLU A 696 -16.81 -6.52 7.54
CA GLU A 696 -17.19 -7.60 8.45
C GLU A 696 -17.85 -8.80 7.74
N GLY A 697 -17.98 -8.76 6.42
CA GLY A 697 -18.53 -9.85 5.62
C GLY A 697 -20.06 -9.83 5.50
N ARG A 698 -20.68 -8.65 5.53
CA ARG A 698 -22.13 -8.51 5.43
C ARG A 698 -22.54 -7.90 4.09
N ILE A 699 -23.48 -8.54 3.39
CA ILE A 699 -24.14 -7.96 2.20
C ILE A 699 -25.46 -7.35 2.66
N THR A 700 -25.64 -6.04 2.49
CA THR A 700 -26.89 -5.34 2.87
C THR A 700 -27.31 -4.29 1.86
N GLY A 701 -28.61 -4.02 1.78
CA GLY A 701 -29.14 -2.92 0.98
C GLY A 701 -30.52 -3.22 0.41
N THR A 702 -30.88 -2.53 -0.66
CA THR A 702 -32.14 -2.76 -1.40
C THR A 702 -31.79 -2.94 -2.88
N PRO A 703 -31.86 -4.17 -3.43
CA PRO A 703 -31.54 -4.42 -4.83
C PRO A 703 -32.44 -3.61 -5.76
N LEU A 704 -31.86 -2.98 -6.78
CA LEU A 704 -32.57 -2.18 -7.77
C LEU A 704 -32.83 -2.96 -9.07
N GLU A 705 -32.09 -4.05 -9.29
CA GLU A 705 -32.14 -4.82 -10.52
C GLU A 705 -32.28 -6.32 -10.22
N LYS A 706 -33.00 -7.02 -11.09
CA LYS A 706 -33.13 -8.48 -11.05
C LYS A 706 -32.01 -9.12 -11.84
N GLY A 707 -31.59 -10.31 -11.46
CA GLY A 707 -30.51 -11.02 -12.12
C GLY A 707 -29.83 -12.03 -11.19
N GLU A 708 -28.72 -12.56 -11.68
CA GLU A 708 -27.85 -13.47 -10.94
C GLU A 708 -26.46 -12.86 -10.90
N TRP A 709 -25.87 -12.80 -9.71
CA TRP A 709 -24.51 -12.28 -9.51
C TRP A 709 -23.64 -13.34 -8.87
N THR A 710 -22.48 -13.59 -9.47
CA THR A 710 -21.43 -14.39 -8.84
C THR A 710 -20.59 -13.46 -7.96
N ILE A 711 -20.61 -13.67 -6.65
CA ILE A 711 -19.90 -12.85 -5.67
C ILE A 711 -18.58 -13.55 -5.27
N PRO A 712 -17.42 -13.08 -5.75
CA PRO A 712 -16.12 -13.63 -5.35
C PRO A 712 -15.72 -13.10 -3.99
N LEU A 713 -15.59 -14.00 -3.03
CA LEU A 713 -15.30 -13.65 -1.64
C LEU A 713 -13.90 -14.11 -1.27
N ILE A 714 -13.10 -13.19 -0.72
CA ILE A 714 -11.79 -13.46 -0.16
C ILE A 714 -11.79 -12.99 1.28
N VAL A 715 -11.55 -13.92 2.21
CA VAL A 715 -11.29 -13.60 3.63
C VAL A 715 -9.81 -13.82 3.91
N THR A 716 -9.18 -12.83 4.54
CA THR A 716 -7.78 -12.85 4.95
C THR A 716 -7.69 -12.77 6.48
N ASP A 717 -6.85 -13.59 7.10
CA ASP A 717 -6.59 -13.57 8.53
C ASP A 717 -5.44 -12.60 8.91
N ALA A 718 -5.16 -12.43 10.20
CA ALA A 718 -4.11 -11.53 10.69
C ALA A 718 -2.68 -11.91 10.26
N ASN A 719 -2.47 -13.18 9.88
CA ASN A 719 -1.19 -13.69 9.36
C ASN A 719 -1.10 -13.57 7.83
N GLY A 720 -2.16 -13.11 7.16
CA GLY A 720 -2.23 -13.03 5.70
C GLY A 720 -2.68 -14.34 5.02
N LEU A 721 -3.20 -15.30 5.77
CA LEU A 721 -3.74 -16.54 5.22
C LEU A 721 -5.14 -16.30 4.67
N GLN A 722 -5.45 -16.89 3.52
CA GLN A 722 -6.65 -16.60 2.76
C GLN A 722 -7.53 -17.84 2.53
N ALA A 723 -8.84 -17.61 2.49
CA ALA A 723 -9.80 -18.47 1.84
C ALA A 723 -10.54 -17.69 0.76
N LYS A 724 -10.81 -18.37 -0.37
CA LYS A 724 -11.52 -17.83 -1.52
C LYS A 724 -12.71 -18.72 -1.83
N THR A 725 -13.86 -18.13 -2.14
CA THR A 725 -15.04 -18.85 -2.66
C THR A 725 -15.87 -17.95 -3.56
N ASN A 726 -16.67 -18.52 -4.45
CA ASN A 726 -17.67 -17.80 -5.22
C ASN A 726 -19.06 -18.19 -4.71
N LEU A 727 -19.88 -17.21 -4.35
CA LEU A 727 -21.28 -17.44 -3.98
C LEU A 727 -22.23 -16.84 -5.00
N GLN A 728 -23.27 -17.59 -5.34
CA GLN A 728 -24.35 -17.09 -6.20
C GLN A 728 -25.34 -16.26 -5.38
N LEU A 729 -25.68 -15.08 -5.85
CA LEU A 729 -26.77 -14.24 -5.36
C LEU A 729 -27.80 -14.03 -6.45
N ILE A 730 -28.99 -14.59 -6.25
CA ILE A 730 -30.13 -14.43 -7.16
C ILE A 730 -31.01 -13.30 -6.62
N ILE A 731 -31.23 -12.26 -7.42
CA ILE A 731 -32.26 -11.26 -7.16
C ILE A 731 -33.42 -11.51 -8.11
N ASN A 732 -34.53 -11.97 -7.54
CA ASN A 732 -35.74 -12.17 -8.30
C ASN A 732 -36.34 -10.84 -8.73
N GLY A 733 -37.02 -10.86 -9.88
CA GLY A 733 -37.93 -9.78 -10.24
C GLY A 733 -38.86 -9.55 -9.06
N GLY A 734 -38.92 -8.30 -8.59
CA GLY A 734 -39.87 -7.94 -7.54
C GLY A 734 -41.21 -8.51 -7.97
N SER A 735 -41.87 -9.25 -7.09
CA SER A 735 -43.26 -9.59 -7.35
C SER A 735 -43.93 -8.26 -7.65
N SER A 736 -44.45 -8.11 -8.88
CA SER A 736 -45.63 -7.30 -9.05
C SER A 736 -46.67 -8.00 -8.18
N VAL A 737 -46.64 -7.72 -6.88
CA VAL A 737 -47.89 -7.41 -6.23
C VAL A 737 -48.42 -6.33 -7.14
N ASP A 738 -49.40 -6.69 -7.95
CA ASP A 738 -50.28 -5.72 -8.58
C ASP A 738 -50.45 -4.57 -7.57
N ASN A 739 -50.58 -3.36 -8.08
CA ASN A 739 -51.10 -2.26 -7.29
C ASN A 739 -52.54 -2.54 -6.82
N GLU A 740 -52.83 -3.67 -6.17
CA GLU A 740 -53.56 -3.57 -4.92
C GLU A 740 -52.74 -2.64 -4.05
N GLN A 741 -53.16 -1.38 -4.03
CA GLN A 741 -52.93 -0.49 -2.93
C GLN A 741 -53.03 -1.29 -1.62
N ILE A 742 -51.91 -1.75 -1.08
CA ILE A 742 -51.82 -2.02 0.35
C ILE A 742 -51.84 -0.63 0.96
N ASN A 743 -53.04 -0.06 1.06
CA ASN A 743 -53.33 1.13 1.84
C ASN A 743 -53.14 0.76 3.31
N SER A 744 -51.90 0.54 3.75
CA SER A 744 -51.58 0.73 5.17
C SER A 744 -51.82 2.21 5.44
N LYS A 745 -52.97 2.54 6.05
CA LYS A 745 -53.28 3.91 6.45
C LYS A 745 -52.28 4.30 7.53
N ILE A 746 -51.30 5.12 7.16
CA ILE A 746 -50.42 5.78 8.11
C ILE A 746 -51.00 7.14 8.43
N ALA A 747 -51.42 7.32 9.68
CA ALA A 747 -51.87 8.61 10.19
C ALA A 747 -50.90 9.08 11.27
N ILE A 748 -50.30 10.26 11.05
CA ILE A 748 -49.45 10.90 12.05
C ILE A 748 -50.18 12.10 12.64
N TYR A 749 -50.41 12.09 13.96
CA TYR A 749 -51.15 13.15 14.64
C TYR A 749 -50.68 13.42 16.08
N PRO A 750 -50.81 14.65 16.58
CA PRO A 750 -51.22 15.84 15.85
C PRO A 750 -50.16 16.23 14.79
N ASN A 751 -50.61 16.81 13.68
CA ASN A 751 -49.73 17.42 12.68
C ASN A 751 -50.41 18.72 12.24
N PRO A 752 -49.96 19.91 12.72
CA PRO A 752 -48.63 20.18 13.28
C PRO A 752 -48.34 19.59 14.68
N ILE A 753 -47.05 19.31 14.93
CA ILE A 753 -46.50 18.67 16.14
C ILE A 753 -45.86 19.71 17.06
N THR A 754 -46.21 19.73 18.33
CA THR A 754 -45.64 20.66 19.33
C THR A 754 -44.61 20.01 20.25
N GLN A 755 -44.76 18.72 20.56
CA GLN A 755 -43.85 17.97 21.44
C GLN A 755 -43.65 16.52 21.01
N SER A 756 -44.72 15.78 20.75
CA SER A 756 -44.69 14.37 20.34
C SER A 756 -45.81 14.10 19.35
N CYS A 757 -45.70 13.05 18.57
CA CYS A 757 -46.76 12.58 17.69
C CYS A 757 -47.05 11.09 17.88
N TRP A 758 -48.22 10.68 17.41
CA TRP A 758 -48.63 9.30 17.30
C TRP A 758 -48.59 8.89 15.84
N ILE A 759 -48.08 7.69 15.57
CA ILE A 759 -48.15 7.01 14.28
C ILE A 759 -49.17 5.89 14.45
N GLU A 760 -50.30 5.99 13.75
CA GLU A 760 -51.25 4.89 13.60
C GLU A 760 -50.99 4.16 12.30
N THR A 761 -51.02 2.84 12.37
CA THR A 761 -50.86 1.91 11.24
C THR A 761 -51.96 0.85 11.29
N GLU A 762 -52.34 0.33 10.13
CA GLU A 762 -53.24 -0.83 9.98
C GLU A 762 -52.57 -1.82 9.02
N ASN A 763 -51.99 -2.88 9.59
CA ASN A 763 -51.12 -3.80 8.86
C ASN A 763 -51.85 -5.11 8.56
N THR A 764 -51.68 -5.64 7.36
CA THR A 764 -52.27 -6.94 6.95
C THR A 764 -51.47 -8.15 7.43
N ARG A 765 -50.28 -7.92 8.01
CA ARG A 765 -49.42 -8.96 8.62
C ARG A 765 -48.51 -8.35 9.69
N ALA A 766 -48.03 -9.18 10.61
CA ALA A 766 -47.01 -8.79 11.57
C ALA A 766 -45.63 -8.65 10.91
N GLY A 767 -44.79 -7.75 11.41
CA GLY A 767 -43.40 -7.57 10.98
C GLY A 767 -42.85 -6.20 11.36
N GLU A 768 -41.73 -5.81 10.76
CA GLU A 768 -41.03 -4.58 11.15
C GLU A 768 -41.47 -3.37 10.33
N MET A 769 -41.53 -2.20 10.96
CA MET A 769 -41.65 -0.90 10.32
C MET A 769 -40.44 -0.05 10.71
N ILE A 770 -39.76 0.52 9.72
CA ILE A 770 -38.73 1.54 9.92
C ILE A 770 -39.34 2.87 9.53
N ILE A 771 -39.25 3.88 10.39
CA ILE A 771 -39.55 5.28 10.06
C ILE A 771 -38.27 6.10 10.01
N THR A 772 -38.09 6.81 8.90
CA THR A 772 -37.02 7.78 8.69
C THR A 772 -37.60 9.17 8.51
N ILE A 773 -37.05 10.16 9.22
CA ILE A 773 -37.41 11.57 9.09
C ILE A 773 -36.27 12.31 8.42
N TYR A 774 -36.58 13.08 7.39
CA TYR A 774 -35.67 13.92 6.64
C TYR A 774 -35.98 15.40 6.84
N ASP A 775 -34.94 16.24 6.78
CA ASP A 775 -35.14 17.68 6.60
C ASP A 775 -35.48 18.04 5.15
N PHE A 776 -35.67 19.33 4.86
CA PHE A 776 -36.03 19.80 3.53
C PHE A 776 -34.92 19.63 2.48
N SER A 777 -33.67 19.39 2.89
CA SER A 777 -32.54 19.12 1.99
C SER A 777 -32.40 17.64 1.65
N GLY A 778 -33.20 16.77 2.29
CA GLY A 778 -33.14 15.32 2.13
C GLY A 778 -32.17 14.63 3.10
N LYS A 779 -31.59 15.36 4.06
CA LYS A 779 -30.71 14.77 5.09
C LYS A 779 -31.54 13.97 6.10
N ASN A 780 -31.12 12.75 6.39
CA ASN A 780 -31.70 11.92 7.45
C ASN A 780 -31.43 12.51 8.83
N ILE A 781 -32.50 12.82 9.57
CA ILE A 781 -32.46 13.44 10.90
C ILE A 781 -32.76 12.43 12.01
N LEU A 782 -33.62 11.44 11.74
CA LEU A 782 -34.02 10.42 12.71
C LEU A 782 -34.40 9.14 11.98
N THR A 783 -33.93 7.99 12.44
CA THR A 783 -34.39 6.67 12.00
C THR A 783 -34.78 5.84 13.23
N LYS A 784 -35.95 5.20 13.18
CA LYS A 784 -36.48 4.34 14.26
C LYS A 784 -37.11 3.09 13.67
N GLN A 785 -36.95 1.98 14.37
CA GLN A 785 -37.50 0.68 13.99
C GLN A 785 -38.48 0.19 15.06
N TYR A 786 -39.60 -0.37 14.61
CA TYR A 786 -40.67 -0.90 15.44
C TYR A 786 -41.11 -2.26 14.93
N ALA A 787 -41.28 -3.23 15.84
CA ALA A 787 -41.96 -4.48 15.53
C ALA A 787 -43.47 -4.29 15.71
N LEU A 788 -44.25 -4.55 14.67
CA LEU A 788 -45.69 -4.34 14.65
C LEU A 788 -46.45 -5.68 14.48
N PRO A 789 -47.53 -5.90 15.24
CA PRO A 789 -48.44 -7.01 14.99
C PRO A 789 -49.26 -6.78 13.71
N GLU A 790 -49.93 -7.86 13.27
CA GLU A 790 -51.03 -7.77 12.32
C GLU A 790 -52.21 -6.99 12.94
N GLY A 791 -52.89 -6.17 12.14
CA GLY A 791 -53.95 -5.28 12.58
C GLY A 791 -53.47 -3.86 12.92
N ARG A 792 -54.26 -3.16 13.75
CA ARG A 792 -53.98 -1.75 14.09
C ARG A 792 -52.93 -1.61 15.18
N SER A 793 -51.95 -0.75 14.94
CA SER A 793 -50.93 -0.38 15.92
C SER A 793 -50.84 1.13 16.08
N ARG A 794 -50.55 1.59 17.29
CA ARG A 794 -50.36 3.01 17.61
C ARG A 794 -49.05 3.20 18.36
N ILE A 795 -48.15 3.99 17.77
CA ILE A 795 -46.76 4.16 18.22
C ILE A 795 -46.55 5.62 18.61
N ARG A 796 -45.90 5.88 19.74
CA ARG A 796 -45.56 7.23 20.17
C ARG A 796 -44.15 7.59 19.75
N LEU A 797 -43.98 8.78 19.16
CA LEU A 797 -42.68 9.33 18.79
C LEU A 797 -42.42 10.61 19.61
N ASP A 798 -41.67 10.47 20.70
CA ASP A 798 -41.38 11.57 21.64
C ASP A 798 -40.18 12.41 21.19
N GLU A 799 -39.33 11.89 20.33
CA GLU A 799 -38.11 12.53 19.82
C GLU A 799 -38.37 13.75 18.94
N MET A 800 -39.63 13.97 18.53
CA MET A 800 -40.05 15.21 17.87
C MET A 800 -39.78 16.44 18.75
N ASN A 801 -39.66 16.24 20.07
CA ASN A 801 -39.27 17.28 21.02
C ASN A 801 -37.81 17.76 20.87
N LYS A 802 -36.98 17.13 20.03
CA LYS A 802 -35.61 17.56 19.75
C LYS A 802 -35.48 18.36 18.45
N LEU A 803 -36.54 18.38 17.63
CA LEU A 803 -36.54 19.08 16.35
C LEU A 803 -36.93 20.55 16.53
N ARG A 804 -36.34 21.42 15.69
CA ARG A 804 -36.66 22.86 15.59
C ARG A 804 -37.97 23.04 14.82
N SER A 805 -38.59 24.22 14.92
CA SER A 805 -39.77 24.56 14.10
C SER A 805 -39.42 24.47 12.61
N GLY A 806 -40.25 23.76 11.83
CA GLY A 806 -39.97 23.53 10.41
C GLY A 806 -40.83 22.44 9.78
N VAL A 807 -40.67 22.28 8.46
CA VAL A 807 -41.28 21.20 7.68
C VAL A 807 -40.25 20.09 7.49
N TYR A 808 -40.65 18.87 7.80
CA TYR A 808 -39.88 17.64 7.65
C TYR A 808 -40.66 16.67 6.76
N PHE A 809 -39.94 15.71 6.19
CA PHE A 809 -40.54 14.61 5.45
C PHE A 809 -40.34 13.32 6.23
N TYR A 810 -41.32 12.43 6.21
CA TYR A 810 -41.14 11.08 6.73
C TYR A 810 -41.30 10.07 5.62
N GLN A 811 -40.59 8.97 5.77
CA GLN A 811 -40.76 7.75 4.99
C GLN A 811 -40.82 6.58 5.96
N THR A 812 -41.82 5.72 5.82
CA THR A 812 -41.83 4.43 6.48
C THR A 812 -41.66 3.30 5.47
N THR A 813 -40.92 2.27 5.86
CA THR A 813 -40.68 1.05 5.09
C THR A 813 -40.95 -0.18 5.96
N GLY A 814 -41.19 -1.33 5.34
CA GLY A 814 -41.53 -2.58 6.05
C GLY A 814 -43.02 -2.93 5.94
N VAL A 815 -43.63 -3.43 7.03
CA VAL A 815 -45.04 -3.87 7.02
C VAL A 815 -46.06 -2.73 6.98
N ALA A 816 -45.62 -1.51 7.28
CA ALA A 816 -46.38 -0.28 7.09
C ALA A 816 -45.54 0.69 6.26
N SER A 817 -45.91 0.87 4.99
CA SER A 817 -45.19 1.77 4.08
C SER A 817 -46.03 3.01 3.80
N GLY A 818 -45.36 4.15 3.74
CA GLY A 818 -45.98 5.43 3.48
C GLY A 818 -44.97 6.56 3.57
N SER A 819 -45.32 7.71 3.04
CA SER A 819 -44.50 8.91 3.17
C SER A 819 -45.38 10.14 3.27
N GLY A 820 -44.83 11.21 3.80
CA GLY A 820 -45.58 12.44 3.94
C GLY A 820 -44.81 13.54 4.64
N LYS A 821 -45.54 14.56 5.03
CA LYS A 821 -44.99 15.80 5.58
C LYS A 821 -45.32 15.88 7.07
N LEU A 822 -44.35 16.29 7.87
CA LEU A 822 -44.52 16.62 9.29
C LEU A 822 -44.20 18.09 9.47
N THR A 823 -45.06 18.82 10.18
CA THR A 823 -44.78 20.21 10.55
C THR A 823 -44.54 20.25 12.05
N VAL A 824 -43.38 20.74 12.49
CA VAL A 824 -43.09 20.98 13.91
C VAL A 824 -43.26 22.46 14.19
N ILE A 825 -44.05 22.82 15.21
CA ILE A 825 -44.28 24.19 15.66
C ILE A 825 -43.91 24.28 17.14
N ARG A 826 -42.93 25.14 17.46
CA ARG A 826 -42.52 25.50 18.82
C ARG A 826 -42.93 26.90 19.20
#